data_AF-A0A814NJU1-F1
#
_entry.id   AF-A0A814NJU1-F1
#
_cell.length_a   1.000
_cell.length_b   1.000
_cell.length_c   1.000
_cell.angle_alpha   90.00
_cell.angle_beta   90.00
_cell.angle_gamma   90.00
#
_symmetry.space_group_name_H-M   'P 1'
#
loop_
_entity.id
_entity.type
_entity.pdbx_description
1 polymer ?
#
loop_
_entity_poly.entity_id
_entity_poly.type
_entity_poly.pdbx_seq_one_letter_code
_entity_poly.pdbx_strand_id
1 'polypeptide(L)'
;MNTNVTKTINVPTPTLTKYEQLYSKYSQTLTCPCKHISINYERFLSIEYTLHQVCSSIFIKDKWISHNDVILHDLYTNNDPRIVVSYAFQALGAFCELIENTINNSLIQFNSQQYITASVAPSELFQSQAQSFIDQFKLSTTNNFLLSLNMIRKTTQGNAFLSGQLTNYYLTLINGSVSSTSISYSNCNCHLSNTCVNQLSFYKNNSGNVTLLNVPGFYIGCYVIEALLQSTLQCFYDKTCIDHLQVYLTTASPMNVTALDSSLPSQYSEDSTIKNLLNSLMIEEWNLTQFYDQYYDECQPIECTYNVKTRNNVIYIVTTMFGIIGGLITVLKLVVPRVVKFIRKKRSQLSLSNVVPTVPPPTDEHKLKNQKISIRLNVLLLILSITILLLYTFLTNVTMTINVPTPTLAKYEQLYSKYSQTLTCPCKHISINYEKFLHIEYTFHQVCTSVFITDEWISYLVISNKTTSANINFRRTGSNAFQALRAFCELVESTINNSLIQYNSQQYITASVASPKLFQSQAQSFINQFISSTTNTFVLSLNTIRNSTHGDSLVSGLLTNYLITIGTSVSNEAIVLTSPVGYSTCNCVLSSRCIAQSSILSSLVNMGYFYIPGFYTGCYVIEALLQSTLECFYDQNCIDQLQLYLTSASSMNVTALNLSLPSQYSEDSTIENLLNNLMVEEWSSTQLYDRYYDECQPVECTYTIQTRNNVIYITTTMFGIIGGLITILSCIVPQVVKFVRKKKELTQPLIGKS
;
A
#
# COMPACT_ATOMS: atom_id res chain seq x y z
N MET A 1 -22.39 27.20 -42.98
CA MET A 1 -21.46 26.53 -42.05
C MET A 1 -21.73 27.07 -40.64
N ASN A 2 -22.44 26.32 -39.80
CA ASN A 2 -22.59 26.64 -38.37
C ASN A 2 -21.32 26.18 -37.66
N THR A 3 -20.33 27.07 -37.55
CA THR A 3 -19.17 26.86 -36.69
C THR A 3 -19.60 27.14 -35.25
N ASN A 4 -20.05 26.10 -34.54
CA ASN A 4 -20.23 26.18 -33.10
C ASN A 4 -18.84 26.27 -32.45
N VAL A 5 -18.60 27.33 -31.68
CA VAL A 5 -17.33 27.52 -30.97
C VAL A 5 -17.51 27.07 -29.53
N THR A 6 -16.68 26.13 -29.09
CA THR A 6 -16.59 25.74 -27.69
C THR A 6 -15.91 26.88 -26.93
N LYS A 7 -16.60 27.44 -25.93
CA LYS A 7 -16.08 28.49 -25.05
C LYS A 7 -15.94 27.91 -23.65
N THR A 8 -14.73 27.98 -23.11
CA THR A 8 -14.45 27.64 -21.71
C THR A 8 -14.86 28.82 -20.82
N ILE A 9 -15.61 28.53 -19.76
CA ILE A 9 -15.99 29.50 -18.72
C ILE A 9 -15.18 29.17 -17.47
N ASN A 10 -14.55 30.19 -16.89
CA ASN A 10 -13.79 30.09 -15.65
C ASN A 10 -14.60 30.69 -14.49
N VAL A 11 -14.64 29.99 -13.36
CA VAL A 11 -15.24 30.43 -12.11
C VAL A 11 -14.15 30.43 -11.04
N PRO A 12 -13.64 31.59 -10.61
CA PRO A 12 -12.59 31.65 -9.60
C PRO A 12 -13.16 31.23 -8.23
N THR A 13 -12.39 30.43 -7.48
CA THR A 13 -12.65 30.07 -6.08
C THR A 13 -14.13 29.81 -5.74
N PRO A 14 -14.78 28.79 -6.33
CA PRO A 14 -16.18 28.51 -6.07
C PRO A 14 -16.40 27.97 -4.65
N THR A 15 -17.52 28.36 -4.03
CA THR A 15 -18.01 27.70 -2.81
C THR A 15 -18.46 26.26 -3.10
N LEU A 16 -18.50 25.40 -2.09
CA LEU A 16 -18.96 24.01 -2.23
C LEU A 16 -20.33 23.92 -2.91
N THR A 17 -21.31 24.69 -2.44
CA THR A 17 -22.66 24.74 -3.05
C THR A 17 -22.60 25.18 -4.52
N LYS A 18 -21.69 26.10 -4.86
CA LYS A 18 -21.53 26.55 -6.24
C LYS A 18 -20.90 25.48 -7.11
N TYR A 19 -19.92 24.74 -6.58
CA TYR A 19 -19.32 23.58 -7.25
C TYR A 19 -20.36 22.50 -7.52
N GLU A 20 -21.19 22.12 -6.55
CA GLU A 20 -22.23 21.09 -6.71
C GLU A 20 -23.26 21.48 -7.79
N GLN A 21 -23.65 22.75 -7.85
CA GLN A 21 -24.50 23.28 -8.91
C GLN A 21 -23.83 23.22 -10.30
N LEU A 22 -22.52 23.48 -10.37
CA LEU A 22 -21.78 23.38 -11.63
C LEU A 22 -21.60 21.92 -12.05
N TYR A 23 -21.31 21.03 -11.10
CA TYR A 23 -21.08 19.62 -11.34
C TYR A 23 -22.35 18.93 -11.83
N SER A 24 -23.50 19.19 -11.19
CA SER A 24 -24.80 18.64 -11.64
C SER A 24 -25.18 19.02 -13.07
N LYS A 25 -24.68 20.16 -13.59
CA LYS A 25 -25.01 20.66 -14.94
C LYS A 25 -23.92 20.37 -15.98
N TYR A 26 -22.66 20.31 -15.59
CA TYR A 26 -21.52 20.28 -16.51
C TYR A 26 -20.47 19.22 -16.14
N SER A 27 -20.82 18.19 -15.36
CA SER A 27 -19.91 17.13 -14.86
C SER A 27 -18.91 16.62 -15.90
N GLN A 28 -19.34 16.41 -17.15
CA GLN A 28 -18.49 15.88 -18.23
C GLN A 28 -17.31 16.79 -18.64
N THR A 29 -17.37 18.09 -18.33
CA THR A 29 -16.35 19.07 -18.75
C THR A 29 -15.86 19.95 -17.60
N LEU A 30 -16.41 19.78 -16.40
CA LEU A 30 -16.05 20.58 -15.23
C LEU A 30 -14.72 20.08 -14.66
N THR A 31 -13.73 20.96 -14.59
CA THR A 31 -12.43 20.68 -13.96
C THR A 31 -12.12 21.78 -12.96
N CYS A 32 -11.80 21.39 -11.72
CA CYS A 32 -11.57 22.30 -10.60
C CYS A 32 -10.26 21.94 -9.90
N PRO A 33 -9.09 22.45 -10.35
CA PRO A 33 -7.81 22.10 -9.75
C PRO A 33 -7.72 22.52 -8.28
N CYS A 34 -7.25 21.62 -7.42
CA CYS A 34 -6.98 21.89 -6.02
C CYS A 34 -5.70 22.71 -5.87
N LYS A 35 -5.67 23.64 -4.92
CA LYS A 35 -4.44 24.32 -4.50
C LYS A 35 -3.57 23.40 -3.64
N HIS A 36 -4.19 22.60 -2.77
CA HIS A 36 -3.53 21.57 -1.99
C HIS A 36 -3.85 20.21 -2.60
N ILE A 37 -2.85 19.58 -3.20
CA ILE A 37 -3.00 18.30 -3.91
C ILE A 37 -2.89 17.12 -2.93
N SER A 38 -2.37 17.34 -1.72
CA SER A 38 -2.17 16.32 -0.70
C SER A 38 -2.79 16.77 0.62
N ILE A 39 -3.71 15.97 1.17
CA ILE A 39 -4.50 16.30 2.36
C ILE A 39 -4.42 15.13 3.34
N ASN A 40 -3.99 15.35 4.58
CA ASN A 40 -3.92 14.29 5.59
C ASN A 40 -5.33 13.73 5.89
N TYR A 41 -5.43 12.42 6.10
CA TYR A 41 -6.69 11.74 6.41
C TYR A 41 -7.37 12.31 7.66
N GLU A 42 -6.59 12.70 8.68
CA GLU A 42 -7.09 13.33 9.92
C GLU A 42 -7.97 14.57 9.69
N ARG A 43 -7.86 15.21 8.52
CA ARG A 43 -8.58 16.45 8.18
C ARG A 43 -10.00 16.21 7.67
N PHE A 44 -10.33 15.00 7.26
CA PHE A 44 -11.63 14.71 6.66
C PHE A 44 -12.18 13.32 6.98
N LEU A 45 -11.44 12.48 7.71
CA LEU A 45 -11.89 11.19 8.24
C LEU A 45 -11.81 11.17 9.76
N SER A 46 -12.84 10.61 10.39
CA SER A 46 -12.81 10.20 11.79
C SER A 46 -13.17 8.72 11.89
N ILE A 47 -12.36 7.96 12.63
CA ILE A 47 -12.56 6.55 12.91
C ILE A 47 -12.56 6.37 14.43
N GLU A 48 -13.72 5.99 14.96
CA GLU A 48 -13.90 5.57 16.34
C GLU A 48 -14.34 4.10 16.38
N TYR A 49 -14.19 3.45 17.52
CA TYR A 49 -14.56 2.04 17.69
C TYR A 49 -15.09 1.78 19.09
N THR A 50 -15.92 0.76 19.21
CA THR A 50 -16.38 0.21 20.49
C THR A 50 -15.88 -1.23 20.61
N LEU A 51 -15.25 -1.58 21.73
CA LEU A 51 -14.84 -2.95 22.01
C LEU A 51 -15.98 -3.75 22.66
N HIS A 52 -15.90 -5.06 22.53
CA HIS A 52 -16.78 -6.01 23.19
C HIS A 52 -16.84 -5.74 24.69
N GLN A 53 -18.05 -5.81 25.26
CA GLN A 53 -18.32 -5.45 26.66
C GLN A 53 -17.44 -6.18 27.68
N VAL A 54 -16.88 -7.34 27.33
CA VAL A 54 -15.92 -8.05 28.18
C VAL A 54 -14.67 -7.21 28.49
N CYS A 55 -14.24 -6.35 27.57
CA CYS A 55 -13.07 -5.48 27.72
C CYS A 55 -13.30 -4.31 28.70
N SER A 56 -14.56 -4.00 29.04
CA SER A 56 -14.89 -3.03 30.10
C SER A 56 -15.43 -3.71 31.37
N SER A 57 -15.66 -5.02 31.33
CA SER A 57 -16.24 -5.79 32.43
C SER A 57 -15.28 -5.98 33.62
N ILE A 58 -15.85 -6.46 34.73
CA ILE A 58 -15.08 -6.81 35.94
C ILE A 58 -14.16 -8.03 35.74
N PHE A 59 -14.47 -8.91 34.76
CA PHE A 59 -13.76 -10.17 34.55
C PHE A 59 -12.30 -10.01 34.13
N ILE A 60 -11.92 -8.86 33.58
CA ILE A 60 -10.53 -8.58 33.21
C ILE A 60 -9.81 -7.64 34.19
N LYS A 61 -10.45 -7.32 35.33
CA LYS A 61 -9.88 -6.41 36.34
C LYS A 61 -9.15 -7.19 37.42
N ASP A 62 -8.12 -6.57 37.99
CA ASP A 62 -7.31 -7.14 39.07
C ASP A 62 -8.15 -7.66 40.24
N LYS A 63 -9.27 -7.00 40.55
CA LYS A 63 -10.17 -7.42 41.62
C LYS A 63 -10.77 -8.80 41.38
N TRP A 64 -11.19 -9.12 40.15
CA TRP A 64 -11.68 -10.46 39.81
C TRP A 64 -10.54 -11.47 39.76
N ILE A 65 -9.44 -11.10 39.12
CA ILE A 65 -8.28 -11.98 38.94
C ILE A 65 -7.71 -12.40 40.30
N SER A 66 -7.43 -11.44 41.19
CA SER A 66 -6.91 -11.70 42.55
C SER A 66 -7.90 -12.45 43.45
N HIS A 67 -9.22 -12.22 43.28
CA HIS A 67 -10.23 -12.94 44.05
C HIS A 67 -10.25 -14.45 43.73
N ASN A 68 -9.90 -14.80 42.50
CA ASN A 68 -9.84 -16.18 42.02
C ASN A 68 -8.43 -16.78 42.09
N ASP A 69 -7.44 -16.03 42.55
CA ASP A 69 -6.05 -16.49 42.70
C ASP A 69 -5.88 -17.23 44.03
N VAL A 70 -6.51 -18.41 44.14
CA VAL A 70 -6.43 -19.26 45.33
C VAL A 70 -5.63 -20.52 44.99
N ILE A 71 -4.33 -20.49 45.31
CA ILE A 71 -3.49 -21.69 45.32
C ILE A 71 -3.76 -22.44 46.62
N LEU A 72 -4.65 -23.42 46.59
CA LEU A 72 -4.72 -24.42 47.65
C LEU A 72 -3.49 -25.32 47.53
N HIS A 73 -2.73 -25.46 48.62
CA HIS A 73 -1.51 -26.30 48.69
C HIS A 73 -1.76 -27.80 48.41
N ASP A 74 -3.02 -28.22 48.28
CA ASP A 74 -3.49 -29.59 48.07
C ASP A 74 -4.10 -29.83 46.67
N LEU A 75 -3.66 -29.12 45.62
CA LEU A 75 -4.17 -29.30 44.26
C LEU A 75 -3.50 -30.53 43.60
N TYR A 76 -4.15 -31.69 43.72
CA TYR A 76 -3.61 -33.00 43.30
C TYR A 76 -3.77 -33.34 41.80
N THR A 77 -4.32 -32.46 40.95
CA THR A 77 -4.55 -32.79 39.52
C THR A 77 -4.38 -31.60 38.55
N ASN A 78 -3.65 -31.79 37.45
CA ASN A 78 -3.43 -30.80 36.37
C ASN A 78 -4.71 -30.42 35.58
N ASN A 79 -5.84 -31.06 35.88
CA ASN A 79 -7.15 -30.77 35.31
C ASN A 79 -8.01 -29.89 36.23
N ASP A 80 -7.49 -29.45 37.38
CA ASP A 80 -8.24 -28.57 38.27
C ASP A 80 -8.37 -27.17 37.64
N PRO A 81 -9.60 -26.64 37.45
CA PRO A 81 -9.77 -25.32 36.87
C PRO A 81 -9.08 -24.18 37.65
N ARG A 82 -8.92 -24.33 38.96
CA ARG A 82 -8.41 -23.26 39.84
C ARG A 82 -6.98 -22.85 39.52
N ILE A 83 -6.18 -23.73 38.93
CA ILE A 83 -4.80 -23.41 38.54
C ILE A 83 -4.70 -22.55 37.27
N VAL A 84 -5.73 -22.52 36.41
CA VAL A 84 -5.67 -21.84 35.10
C VAL A 84 -6.65 -20.67 34.96
N VAL A 85 -7.71 -20.61 35.76
CA VAL A 85 -8.79 -19.62 35.59
C VAL A 85 -8.29 -18.18 35.72
N SER A 86 -7.45 -17.88 36.71
CA SER A 86 -6.87 -16.53 36.87
C SER A 86 -6.05 -16.12 35.65
N TYR A 87 -5.21 -17.02 35.12
CA TYR A 87 -4.41 -16.79 33.92
C TYR A 87 -5.25 -16.63 32.65
N ALA A 88 -6.38 -17.33 32.52
CA ALA A 88 -7.27 -17.18 31.38
C ALA A 88 -7.87 -15.77 31.33
N PHE A 89 -8.26 -15.21 32.48
CA PHE A 89 -8.75 -13.83 32.55
C PHE A 89 -7.67 -12.78 32.41
N GLN A 90 -6.45 -13.05 32.91
CA GLN A 90 -5.28 -12.20 32.63
C GLN A 90 -4.99 -12.15 31.12
N ALA A 91 -5.01 -13.30 30.43
CA ALA A 91 -4.81 -13.36 28.99
C ALA A 91 -5.92 -12.62 28.22
N LEU A 92 -7.18 -12.74 28.66
CA LEU A 92 -8.30 -12.01 28.06
C LEU A 92 -8.15 -10.49 28.25
N GLY A 93 -7.74 -10.04 29.43
CA GLY A 93 -7.43 -8.63 29.70
C GLY A 93 -6.29 -8.11 28.84
N ALA A 94 -5.21 -8.89 28.73
CA ALA A 94 -4.07 -8.56 27.88
C ALA A 94 -4.48 -8.46 26.39
N PHE A 95 -5.38 -9.31 25.91
CA PHE A 95 -5.90 -9.18 24.54
C PHE A 95 -6.63 -7.86 24.32
N CYS A 96 -7.52 -7.47 25.24
CA CYS A 96 -8.23 -6.18 25.15
C CYS A 96 -7.25 -4.99 25.11
N GLU A 97 -6.25 -4.98 25.99
CA GLU A 97 -5.23 -3.92 26.04
C GLU A 97 -4.37 -3.89 24.78
N LEU A 98 -3.90 -5.05 24.31
CA LEU A 98 -3.08 -5.16 23.11
C LEU A 98 -3.85 -4.74 21.85
N ILE A 99 -5.14 -5.06 21.77
CA ILE A 99 -6.02 -4.63 20.69
C ILE A 99 -6.15 -3.11 20.69
N GLU A 100 -6.46 -2.50 21.84
CA GLU A 100 -6.58 -1.05 21.98
C GLU A 100 -5.28 -0.36 21.54
N ASN A 101 -4.13 -0.83 22.02
CA ASN A 101 -2.82 -0.32 21.63
C ASN A 101 -2.55 -0.51 20.12
N THR A 102 -2.94 -1.65 19.54
CA THR A 102 -2.76 -1.94 18.11
C THR A 102 -3.60 -1.01 17.24
N ILE A 103 -4.87 -0.80 17.59
CA ILE A 103 -5.76 0.11 16.87
C ILE A 103 -5.25 1.55 17.01
N ASN A 104 -4.89 1.99 18.22
CA ASN A 104 -4.40 3.35 18.45
C ASN A 104 -3.12 3.65 17.68
N ASN A 105 -2.15 2.73 17.68
CA ASN A 105 -0.91 2.88 16.90
C ASN A 105 -1.19 2.90 15.39
N SER A 106 -2.10 2.03 14.92
CA SER A 106 -2.48 1.98 13.51
C SER A 106 -3.23 3.26 13.09
N LEU A 107 -4.04 3.83 13.98
CA LEU A 107 -4.79 5.06 13.73
C LEU A 107 -3.85 6.27 13.63
N ILE A 108 -2.82 6.34 14.48
CA ILE A 108 -1.76 7.37 14.37
C ILE A 108 -1.11 7.31 12.98
N GLN A 109 -0.78 6.12 12.50
CA GLN A 109 -0.20 5.94 11.17
C GLN A 109 -1.20 6.31 10.07
N PHE A 110 -2.44 5.83 10.15
CA PHE A 110 -3.51 6.12 9.19
C PHE A 110 -3.79 7.62 9.07
N ASN A 111 -3.90 8.32 10.19
CA ASN A 111 -4.17 9.76 10.24
C ASN A 111 -3.06 10.60 9.59
N SER A 112 -1.82 10.09 9.59
CA SER A 112 -0.67 10.71 8.92
C SER A 112 -0.61 10.44 7.40
N GLN A 113 -1.41 9.50 6.88
CA GLN A 113 -1.50 9.24 5.44
C GLN A 113 -2.25 10.36 4.72
N GLN A 114 -2.02 10.46 3.42
CA GLN A 114 -2.48 11.59 2.62
C GLN A 114 -3.39 11.14 1.47
N TYR A 115 -4.53 11.81 1.33
CA TYR A 115 -5.38 11.74 0.17
C TYR A 115 -4.88 12.69 -0.88
N ILE A 116 -4.60 12.14 -2.07
CA ILE A 116 -3.97 12.87 -3.14
C ILE A 116 -4.98 13.10 -4.25
N THR A 117 -5.23 14.36 -4.58
CA THR A 117 -6.12 14.72 -5.67
C THR A 117 -5.74 16.03 -6.34
N ALA A 118 -5.57 15.99 -7.66
CA ALA A 118 -5.19 17.16 -8.45
C ALA A 118 -6.36 18.13 -8.68
N SER A 119 -7.60 17.65 -8.56
CA SER A 119 -8.83 18.42 -8.73
C SER A 119 -9.89 17.96 -7.75
N VAL A 120 -10.88 18.81 -7.44
CA VAL A 120 -11.98 18.45 -6.54
C VAL A 120 -12.63 17.14 -7.03
N ALA A 121 -12.50 16.10 -6.22
CA ALA A 121 -13.12 14.80 -6.44
C ALA A 121 -14.63 14.94 -6.17
N PRO A 122 -15.51 14.43 -7.05
CA PRO A 122 -16.94 14.41 -6.80
C PRO A 122 -17.28 13.67 -5.50
N SER A 123 -18.33 14.10 -4.80
CA SER A 123 -18.72 13.53 -3.49
C SER A 123 -18.84 12.00 -3.49
N GLU A 124 -19.50 11.41 -4.50
CA GLU A 124 -19.63 9.95 -4.63
C GLU A 124 -18.27 9.25 -4.82
N LEU A 125 -17.36 9.85 -5.60
CA LEU A 125 -16.02 9.31 -5.82
C LEU A 125 -15.17 9.41 -4.55
N PHE A 126 -15.22 10.56 -3.87
CA PHE A 126 -14.55 10.76 -2.60
C PHE A 126 -15.03 9.75 -1.56
N GLN A 127 -16.35 9.55 -1.42
CA GLN A 127 -16.92 8.59 -0.46
C GLN A 127 -16.46 7.16 -0.75
N SER A 128 -16.47 6.76 -2.03
CA SER A 128 -15.99 5.43 -2.44
C SER A 128 -14.51 5.24 -2.13
N GLN A 129 -13.67 6.25 -2.38
CA GLN A 129 -12.24 6.20 -2.10
C GLN A 129 -11.97 6.20 -0.60
N ALA A 130 -12.64 7.06 0.16
CA ALA A 130 -12.57 7.11 1.62
C ALA A 130 -12.93 5.76 2.25
N GLN A 131 -13.99 5.11 1.77
CA GLN A 131 -14.38 3.78 2.24
C GLN A 131 -13.28 2.75 1.95
N SER A 132 -12.68 2.78 0.77
CA SER A 132 -11.56 1.89 0.43
C SER A 132 -10.37 2.06 1.38
N PHE A 133 -10.02 3.29 1.76
CA PHE A 133 -8.92 3.54 2.71
C PHE A 133 -9.24 3.02 4.10
N ILE A 134 -10.50 3.20 4.54
CA ILE A 134 -10.98 2.68 5.82
C ILE A 134 -10.96 1.15 5.84
N ASP A 135 -11.40 0.49 4.78
CA ASP A 135 -11.42 -0.97 4.69
C ASP A 135 -9.99 -1.54 4.70
N GLN A 136 -9.05 -0.88 4.01
CA GLN A 136 -7.62 -1.20 4.08
C GLN A 136 -7.06 -1.07 5.50
N PHE A 137 -7.41 0.02 6.19
CA PHE A 137 -7.00 0.25 7.57
C PHE A 137 -7.48 -0.88 8.49
N LYS A 138 -8.77 -1.24 8.42
CA LYS A 138 -9.35 -2.33 9.22
C LYS A 138 -8.65 -3.66 8.96
N LEU A 139 -8.49 -4.01 7.67
CA LEU A 139 -7.86 -5.26 7.27
C LEU A 139 -6.40 -5.32 7.71
N SER A 140 -5.62 -4.26 7.49
CA SER A 140 -4.21 -4.20 7.86
C SER A 140 -3.99 -4.30 9.35
N THR A 141 -4.78 -3.56 10.13
CA THR A 141 -4.69 -3.58 11.60
C THR A 141 -4.98 -4.97 12.13
N THR A 142 -6.02 -5.62 11.61
CA THR A 142 -6.42 -6.98 11.99
C THR A 142 -5.35 -8.01 11.63
N ASN A 143 -4.86 -7.98 10.40
CA ASN A 143 -3.86 -8.95 9.92
C ASN A 143 -2.54 -8.84 10.68
N ASN A 144 -2.09 -7.62 11.01
CA ASN A 144 -0.85 -7.41 11.77
C ASN A 144 -0.97 -7.96 13.22
N PHE A 145 -2.11 -7.75 13.86
CA PHE A 145 -2.40 -8.31 15.19
C PHE A 145 -2.41 -9.85 15.14
N LEU A 146 -3.15 -10.43 14.19
CA LEU A 146 -3.27 -11.88 14.03
C LEU A 146 -1.94 -12.54 13.65
N LEU A 147 -1.11 -11.90 12.82
CA LEU A 147 0.24 -12.38 12.51
C LEU A 147 1.07 -12.51 13.79
N SER A 148 1.09 -11.46 14.63
CA SER A 148 1.85 -11.46 15.88
C SER A 148 1.34 -12.54 16.84
N LEU A 149 0.01 -12.67 16.99
CA LEU A 149 -0.60 -13.72 17.81
C LEU A 149 -0.26 -15.12 17.31
N ASN A 150 -0.38 -15.37 16.00
CA ASN A 150 -0.07 -16.67 15.42
C ASN A 150 1.42 -17.00 15.50
N MET A 151 2.31 -16.01 15.33
CA MET A 151 3.75 -16.20 15.50
C MET A 151 4.05 -16.65 16.94
N ILE A 152 3.48 -16.02 17.97
CA ILE A 152 3.65 -16.43 19.38
C ILE A 152 3.16 -17.86 19.59
N ARG A 153 1.96 -18.18 19.12
CA ARG A 153 1.33 -19.50 19.31
C ARG A 153 2.15 -20.63 18.68
N LYS A 154 2.57 -20.42 17.43
CA LYS A 154 3.33 -21.40 16.66
C LYS A 154 4.75 -21.57 17.19
N THR A 155 5.42 -20.48 17.57
CA THR A 155 6.77 -20.56 18.16
C THR A 155 6.74 -21.19 19.55
N THR A 156 5.69 -20.96 20.34
CA THR A 156 5.45 -21.62 21.63
C THR A 156 5.38 -23.13 21.49
N GLN A 157 4.62 -23.62 20.50
CA GLN A 157 4.54 -25.06 20.22
C GLN A 157 5.84 -25.62 19.64
N GLY A 158 6.47 -24.89 18.71
CA GLY A 158 7.73 -25.30 18.10
C GLY A 158 8.85 -25.47 19.11
N ASN A 159 8.94 -24.59 20.11
CA ASN A 159 9.90 -24.72 21.21
C ASN A 159 9.42 -25.61 22.36
N ALA A 160 8.18 -26.08 22.31
CA ALA A 160 7.52 -26.83 23.36
C ALA A 160 7.64 -26.16 24.73
N PHE A 161 7.42 -24.84 24.84
CA PHE A 161 7.62 -24.12 26.10
C PHE A 161 6.82 -24.74 27.24
N LEU A 162 7.41 -24.84 28.42
CA LEU A 162 6.76 -25.39 29.59
C LEU A 162 5.72 -24.39 30.11
N SER A 163 4.47 -24.82 30.24
CA SER A 163 3.45 -24.04 30.93
C SER A 163 3.80 -23.96 32.41
N GLY A 164 3.75 -22.76 33.01
CA GLY A 164 4.06 -22.58 34.44
C GLY A 164 3.16 -23.40 35.36
N GLN A 165 1.93 -23.70 34.92
CA GLN A 165 0.97 -24.55 35.63
C GLN A 165 1.06 -26.03 35.22
N LEU A 166 2.11 -26.40 34.47
CA LEU A 166 2.37 -27.76 34.01
C LEU A 166 1.17 -28.38 33.27
N THR A 167 0.43 -27.57 32.51
CA THR A 167 -0.76 -28.02 31.74
C THR A 167 -0.39 -28.77 30.46
N ASN A 168 0.85 -28.67 29.99
CA ASN A 168 1.31 -29.36 28.79
C ASN A 168 2.33 -30.49 29.03
N TYR A 169 3.12 -30.44 30.10
CA TYR A 169 4.10 -31.47 30.45
C TYR A 169 4.10 -31.78 31.94
N TYR A 170 4.09 -33.06 32.29
CA TYR A 170 4.39 -33.57 33.62
C TYR A 170 5.90 -33.58 33.84
N LEU A 171 6.33 -33.04 34.98
CA LEU A 171 7.69 -33.21 35.47
C LEU A 171 7.71 -34.32 36.53
N THR A 172 8.52 -35.34 36.30
CA THR A 172 8.65 -36.52 37.16
C THR A 172 10.09 -36.70 37.59
N LEU A 173 10.31 -37.08 38.84
CA LEU A 173 11.66 -37.37 39.32
C LEU A 173 11.98 -38.85 39.09
N ILE A 174 13.03 -39.13 38.31
CA ILE A 174 13.52 -40.48 38.04
C ILE A 174 15.00 -40.52 38.37
N ASN A 175 15.40 -41.34 39.36
CA ASN A 175 16.80 -41.52 39.76
C ASN A 175 17.56 -40.20 40.05
N GLY A 176 16.88 -39.22 40.68
CA GLY A 176 17.46 -37.91 41.01
C GLY A 176 17.51 -36.89 39.86
N SER A 177 17.07 -37.27 38.65
CA SER A 177 16.95 -36.36 37.49
C SER A 177 15.49 -36.12 37.14
N VAL A 178 15.15 -34.89 36.72
CA VAL A 178 13.80 -34.57 36.27
C VAL A 178 13.59 -35.03 34.82
N SER A 179 12.55 -35.81 34.60
CA SER A 179 12.05 -36.24 33.30
C SER A 179 10.74 -35.54 32.97
N SER A 180 10.54 -35.20 31.70
CA SER A 180 9.34 -34.52 31.21
C SER A 180 8.52 -35.42 30.30
N THR A 181 7.21 -35.47 30.53
CA THR A 181 6.26 -36.27 29.74
C THR A 181 5.07 -35.41 29.33
N SER A 182 4.71 -35.42 28.05
CA SER A 182 3.59 -34.63 27.53
C SER A 182 2.24 -35.03 28.10
N ILE A 183 1.37 -34.06 28.36
CA ILE A 183 -0.01 -34.26 28.81
C ILE A 183 -0.92 -34.56 27.61
N SER A 184 -1.98 -35.31 27.86
CA SER A 184 -3.05 -35.53 26.88
C SER A 184 -4.39 -35.08 27.45
N TYR A 185 -5.11 -34.28 26.66
CA TYR A 185 -6.49 -33.87 26.93
C TYR A 185 -7.40 -34.73 26.05
N SER A 186 -8.16 -35.63 26.68
CA SER A 186 -8.92 -36.67 26.00
C SER A 186 -8.03 -37.51 25.07
N ASN A 187 -8.19 -37.40 23.76
CA ASN A 187 -7.47 -38.19 22.76
C ASN A 187 -6.32 -37.40 22.12
N CYS A 188 -6.10 -36.15 22.56
CA CYS A 188 -5.19 -35.20 21.94
C CYS A 188 -3.98 -34.98 22.85
N ASN A 189 -2.77 -35.18 22.32
CA ASN A 189 -1.52 -35.06 23.06
C ASN A 189 -0.84 -33.70 22.79
N CYS A 190 -0.44 -33.00 23.86
CA CYS A 190 0.18 -31.67 23.80
C CYS A 190 1.50 -31.61 23.03
N HIS A 191 2.20 -32.72 22.91
CA HIS A 191 3.41 -32.83 22.10
C HIS A 191 3.12 -32.81 20.60
N LEU A 192 1.94 -33.28 20.18
CA LEU A 192 1.50 -33.29 18.78
C LEU A 192 0.75 -32.02 18.38
N SER A 193 -0.06 -31.49 19.27
CA SER A 193 -0.83 -30.26 19.03
C SER A 193 -0.92 -29.41 20.29
N ASN A 194 -0.71 -28.11 20.15
CA ASN A 194 -0.96 -27.15 21.21
C ASN A 194 -2.45 -26.87 21.45
N THR A 195 -3.32 -27.22 20.50
CA THR A 195 -4.75 -26.93 20.55
C THR A 195 -5.55 -27.96 21.35
N CYS A 196 -4.90 -28.95 21.97
CA CYS A 196 -5.62 -29.95 22.76
C CYS A 196 -6.28 -29.30 23.97
N VAL A 197 -7.59 -29.52 24.11
CA VAL A 197 -8.43 -28.97 25.17
C VAL A 197 -9.42 -29.99 25.71
N ASN A 198 -9.85 -29.78 26.94
CA ASN A 198 -11.00 -30.41 27.56
C ASN A 198 -11.93 -29.34 28.12
N GLN A 199 -13.22 -29.67 28.19
CA GLN A 199 -14.21 -28.86 28.89
C GLN A 199 -13.73 -28.60 30.32
N LEU A 200 -13.78 -27.33 30.74
CA LEU A 200 -13.39 -26.93 32.08
C LEU A 200 -14.47 -27.38 33.07
N SER A 201 -14.06 -28.20 34.03
CA SER A 201 -14.94 -28.91 34.95
C SER A 201 -14.31 -29.08 36.32
N PHE A 202 -15.10 -28.91 37.38
CA PHE A 202 -14.70 -29.21 38.76
C PHE A 202 -15.09 -30.65 39.10
N TYR A 203 -14.21 -31.38 39.78
CA TYR A 203 -14.41 -32.78 40.12
C TYR A 203 -14.39 -33.01 41.63
N LYS A 204 -15.18 -33.98 42.10
CA LYS A 204 -15.29 -34.32 43.53
C LYS A 204 -14.05 -35.06 44.07
N ASN A 205 -13.40 -35.86 43.22
CA ASN A 205 -12.33 -36.76 43.60
C ASN A 205 -11.20 -36.70 42.55
N ASN A 206 -9.96 -37.01 42.95
CA ASN A 206 -8.77 -37.06 42.08
C ASN A 206 -8.89 -38.04 40.88
N SER A 207 -9.87 -38.95 40.90
CA SER A 207 -10.11 -39.93 39.83
C SER A 207 -10.99 -39.42 38.69
N GLY A 208 -11.53 -38.19 38.75
CA GLY A 208 -12.28 -37.57 37.64
C GLY A 208 -13.67 -38.15 37.35
N ASN A 209 -14.15 -39.12 38.13
CA ASN A 209 -15.39 -39.86 37.81
C ASN A 209 -16.70 -39.12 38.16
N VAL A 210 -16.65 -38.06 38.96
CA VAL A 210 -17.85 -37.30 39.38
C VAL A 210 -17.61 -35.82 39.18
N THR A 211 -18.25 -35.28 38.15
CA THR A 211 -18.23 -33.85 37.82
C THR A 211 -19.19 -33.08 38.72
N LEU A 212 -18.69 -32.06 39.41
CA LEU A 212 -19.45 -31.18 40.29
C LEU A 212 -20.05 -29.99 39.54
N LEU A 213 -19.28 -29.40 38.63
CA LEU A 213 -19.70 -28.26 37.81
C LEU A 213 -18.96 -28.31 36.48
N ASN A 214 -19.71 -28.16 35.39
CA ASN A 214 -19.16 -27.79 34.09
C ASN A 214 -19.33 -26.28 33.91
N VAL A 215 -18.31 -25.59 33.40
CA VAL A 215 -18.40 -24.17 33.05
C VAL A 215 -18.68 -24.07 31.56
N PRO A 216 -19.95 -23.93 31.12
CA PRO A 216 -20.33 -24.11 29.72
C PRO A 216 -19.49 -23.23 28.80
N GLY A 217 -18.95 -23.86 27.76
CA GLY A 217 -18.20 -23.18 26.72
C GLY A 217 -16.83 -22.66 27.14
N PHE A 218 -16.32 -22.98 28.34
CA PHE A 218 -14.98 -22.60 28.80
C PHE A 218 -14.08 -23.84 28.90
N TYR A 219 -12.81 -23.73 28.48
CA TYR A 219 -11.91 -24.88 28.32
C TYR A 219 -10.59 -24.73 29.08
N ILE A 220 -9.98 -25.87 29.40
CA ILE A 220 -8.58 -26.02 29.83
C ILE A 220 -7.83 -26.82 28.76
N GLY A 221 -6.53 -26.58 28.58
CA GLY A 221 -5.74 -27.26 27.57
C GLY A 221 -4.25 -27.07 27.75
N CYS A 222 -3.47 -27.49 26.74
CA CYS A 222 -2.00 -27.47 26.80
C CYS A 222 -1.45 -26.10 27.19
N TYR A 223 -1.99 -25.05 26.57
CA TYR A 223 -1.66 -23.67 26.89
C TYR A 223 -2.93 -22.88 27.18
N VAL A 224 -2.85 -21.96 28.15
CA VAL A 224 -3.97 -21.11 28.55
C VAL A 224 -4.53 -20.32 27.36
N ILE A 225 -3.65 -19.76 26.51
CA ILE A 225 -4.08 -19.03 25.30
C ILE A 225 -4.83 -19.97 24.34
N GLU A 226 -4.33 -21.17 24.07
CA GLU A 226 -4.98 -22.10 23.14
C GLU A 226 -6.35 -22.58 23.65
N ALA A 227 -6.49 -22.77 24.95
CA ALA A 227 -7.75 -23.11 25.59
C ALA A 227 -8.73 -21.93 25.57
N LEU A 228 -8.25 -20.72 25.88
CA LEU A 228 -9.05 -19.49 25.85
C LEU A 228 -9.57 -19.19 24.44
N LEU A 229 -8.75 -19.33 23.41
CA LEU A 229 -9.15 -19.12 22.02
C LEU A 229 -10.32 -20.01 21.58
N GLN A 230 -10.40 -21.23 22.12
CA GLN A 230 -11.49 -22.17 21.87
C GLN A 230 -12.68 -21.97 22.83
N SER A 231 -12.48 -21.21 23.90
CA SER A 231 -13.53 -20.87 24.86
C SER A 231 -14.46 -19.80 24.33
N THR A 232 -15.62 -19.71 24.94
CA THR A 232 -16.71 -18.75 24.71
C THR A 232 -17.00 -18.04 26.03
N LEU A 233 -17.83 -17.01 26.00
CA LEU A 233 -18.26 -16.29 27.19
C LEU A 233 -19.62 -16.73 27.74
N GLN A 234 -20.16 -17.86 27.27
CA GLN A 234 -21.51 -18.32 27.57
C GLN A 234 -21.86 -18.30 29.07
N CYS A 235 -21.00 -18.87 29.93
CA CYS A 235 -21.23 -18.85 31.38
C CYS A 235 -21.26 -17.43 31.97
N PHE A 236 -20.55 -16.47 31.36
CA PHE A 236 -20.40 -15.11 31.88
C PHE A 236 -21.53 -14.17 31.51
N TYR A 237 -22.46 -14.60 30.64
CA TYR A 237 -23.77 -13.96 30.44
C TYR A 237 -24.83 -14.46 31.43
N ASP A 238 -24.62 -15.62 32.08
CA ASP A 238 -25.55 -16.20 33.05
C ASP A 238 -25.09 -15.98 34.49
N LYS A 239 -25.82 -15.12 35.22
CA LYS A 239 -25.57 -14.84 36.64
C LYS A 239 -25.60 -16.10 37.51
N THR A 240 -26.46 -17.07 37.21
CA THR A 240 -26.54 -18.34 37.94
C THR A 240 -25.28 -19.16 37.74
N CYS A 241 -24.76 -19.18 36.51
CA CYS A 241 -23.51 -19.87 36.19
C CYS A 241 -22.31 -19.24 36.93
N ILE A 242 -22.21 -17.90 36.93
CA ILE A 242 -21.18 -17.17 37.66
C ILE A 242 -21.27 -17.46 39.17
N ASP A 243 -22.46 -17.44 39.75
CA ASP A 243 -22.65 -17.67 41.19
C ASP A 243 -22.26 -19.10 41.56
N HIS A 244 -22.62 -20.10 40.75
CA HIS A 244 -22.17 -21.47 40.94
C HIS A 244 -20.66 -21.61 40.78
N LEU A 245 -20.05 -20.92 39.81
CA LEU A 245 -18.61 -20.93 39.59
C LEU A 245 -17.84 -20.35 40.80
N GLN A 246 -18.32 -19.25 41.36
CA GLN A 246 -17.68 -18.60 42.51
C GLN A 246 -17.60 -19.50 43.75
N VAL A 247 -18.57 -20.39 43.97
CA VAL A 247 -18.54 -21.36 45.07
C VAL A 247 -17.30 -22.27 45.02
N TYR A 248 -16.77 -22.53 43.82
CA TYR A 248 -15.63 -23.43 43.64
C TYR A 248 -14.29 -22.71 43.44
N LEU A 249 -14.29 -21.44 43.00
CA LEU A 249 -13.06 -20.71 42.74
C LEU A 249 -12.39 -20.15 43.99
N THR A 250 -13.13 -19.86 45.05
CA THR A 250 -12.57 -19.19 46.23
C THR A 250 -13.06 -19.82 47.53
N THR A 251 -12.23 -19.72 48.58
CA THR A 251 -12.61 -20.00 49.97
C THR A 251 -13.13 -18.75 50.68
N ALA A 252 -13.03 -17.57 50.04
CA ALA A 252 -13.55 -16.31 50.54
C ALA A 252 -15.05 -16.14 50.22
N SER A 253 -15.69 -15.13 50.83
CA SER A 253 -17.08 -14.80 50.52
C SER A 253 -17.26 -14.45 49.04
N PRO A 254 -18.33 -14.92 48.37
CA PRO A 254 -18.60 -14.63 46.96
C PRO A 254 -18.58 -13.12 46.68
N MET A 255 -17.90 -12.72 45.61
CA MET A 255 -17.90 -11.33 45.17
C MET A 255 -19.19 -11.00 44.41
N ASN A 256 -19.80 -9.85 44.69
CA ASN A 256 -20.88 -9.36 43.86
C ASN A 256 -20.35 -8.99 42.46
N VAL A 257 -20.59 -9.85 41.48
CA VAL A 257 -20.14 -9.75 40.09
C VAL A 257 -21.34 -9.59 39.18
N THR A 258 -21.31 -8.56 38.34
CA THR A 258 -22.33 -8.35 37.31
C THR A 258 -22.01 -9.23 36.11
N ALA A 259 -23.00 -10.01 35.65
CA ALA A 259 -22.90 -10.77 34.41
C ALA A 259 -22.77 -9.82 33.20
N LEU A 260 -22.25 -10.33 32.10
CA LEU A 260 -22.32 -9.64 30.81
C LEU A 260 -23.80 -9.49 30.40
N ASP A 261 -24.12 -8.39 29.75
CA ASP A 261 -25.48 -8.04 29.39
C ASP A 261 -25.81 -8.51 27.97
N SER A 262 -26.65 -9.53 27.85
CA SER A 262 -27.11 -10.07 26.57
C SER A 262 -28.13 -9.19 25.86
N SER A 263 -28.65 -8.15 26.53
CA SER A 263 -29.57 -7.18 25.92
C SER A 263 -28.86 -6.07 25.14
N LEU A 264 -27.54 -5.90 25.34
CA LEU A 264 -26.74 -4.95 24.56
C LEU A 264 -26.59 -5.46 23.11
N PRO A 265 -26.67 -4.57 22.10
CA PRO A 265 -26.36 -4.93 20.72
C PRO A 265 -24.93 -5.47 20.64
N SER A 266 -24.78 -6.69 20.14
CA SER A 266 -23.49 -7.29 19.84
C SER A 266 -23.55 -7.93 18.46
N GLN A 267 -22.45 -7.84 17.71
CA GLN A 267 -22.33 -8.58 16.45
C GLN A 267 -21.93 -10.05 16.66
N TYR A 268 -21.63 -10.44 17.90
CA TYR A 268 -21.26 -11.80 18.27
C TYR A 268 -22.40 -12.49 19.03
N SER A 269 -22.53 -13.79 18.81
CA SER A 269 -23.39 -14.64 19.64
C SER A 269 -22.70 -14.98 20.97
N GLU A 270 -23.46 -15.33 22.00
CA GLU A 270 -22.92 -15.71 23.32
C GLU A 270 -22.01 -16.97 23.26
N ASP A 271 -22.22 -17.84 22.27
CA ASP A 271 -21.43 -19.04 21.98
C ASP A 271 -20.28 -18.79 20.99
N SER A 272 -20.05 -17.53 20.59
CA SER A 272 -18.88 -17.17 19.78
C SER A 272 -17.59 -17.40 20.57
N THR A 273 -16.62 -18.05 19.91
CA THR A 273 -15.32 -18.31 20.53
C THR A 273 -14.50 -17.02 20.65
N ILE A 274 -13.61 -16.94 21.64
CA ILE A 274 -12.69 -15.81 21.78
C ILE A 274 -11.83 -15.64 20.52
N LYS A 275 -11.46 -16.73 19.84
CA LYS A 275 -10.80 -16.65 18.52
C LYS A 275 -11.64 -15.89 17.50
N ASN A 276 -12.96 -16.14 17.43
CA ASN A 276 -13.84 -15.43 16.50
C ASN A 276 -13.92 -13.94 16.84
N LEU A 277 -13.97 -13.59 18.13
CA LEU A 277 -13.91 -12.19 18.56
C LEU A 277 -12.58 -11.55 18.13
N LEU A 278 -11.44 -12.20 18.39
CA LEU A 278 -10.10 -11.69 18.03
C LEU A 278 -9.89 -11.56 16.52
N ASN A 279 -10.51 -12.41 15.70
CA ASN A 279 -10.45 -12.31 14.24
C ASN A 279 -11.02 -10.97 13.71
N SER A 280 -11.80 -10.27 14.53
CA SER A 280 -12.34 -8.93 14.27
C SER A 280 -11.93 -7.93 15.36
N LEU A 281 -10.77 -8.16 16.00
CA LEU A 281 -10.20 -7.31 17.06
C LEU A 281 -11.16 -7.06 18.24
N MET A 282 -12.09 -7.98 18.51
CA MET A 282 -13.14 -7.84 19.53
C MET A 282 -13.94 -6.54 19.41
N ILE A 283 -14.02 -5.95 18.23
CA ILE A 283 -14.78 -4.71 18.00
C ILE A 283 -16.26 -5.06 17.90
N GLU A 284 -17.15 -4.23 18.41
CA GLU A 284 -18.60 -4.34 18.22
C GLU A 284 -19.06 -3.48 17.04
N GLU A 285 -18.60 -2.22 17.01
CA GLU A 285 -18.96 -1.27 15.97
C GLU A 285 -17.78 -0.35 15.62
N TRP A 286 -17.69 -0.02 14.32
CA TRP A 286 -16.82 1.04 13.81
C TRP A 286 -17.66 2.30 13.53
N ASN A 287 -17.38 3.37 14.24
CA ASN A 287 -18.04 4.66 14.06
C ASN A 287 -17.22 5.51 13.09
N LEU A 288 -17.65 5.54 11.82
CA LEU A 288 -16.93 6.17 10.73
C LEU A 288 -17.62 7.47 10.31
N THR A 289 -16.88 8.57 10.28
CA THR A 289 -17.39 9.84 9.75
C THR A 289 -16.49 10.35 8.63
N GLN A 290 -17.11 10.73 7.51
CA GLN A 290 -16.44 11.30 6.33
C GLN A 290 -16.92 12.74 6.11
N PHE A 291 -16.02 13.71 6.20
CA PHE A 291 -16.32 15.13 6.11
C PHE A 291 -15.94 15.69 4.73
N TYR A 292 -16.86 15.56 3.76
CA TYR A 292 -16.62 16.03 2.39
C TYR A 292 -16.46 17.55 2.29
N ASP A 293 -17.12 18.30 3.16
CA ASP A 293 -16.98 19.75 3.29
C ASP A 293 -15.58 20.15 3.75
N GLN A 294 -15.05 19.49 4.78
CA GLN A 294 -13.68 19.71 5.25
C GLN A 294 -12.66 19.34 4.16
N TYR A 295 -12.88 18.23 3.45
CA TYR A 295 -12.08 17.88 2.28
C TYR A 295 -12.08 18.99 1.21
N TYR A 296 -13.25 19.51 0.85
CA TYR A 296 -13.38 20.56 -0.15
C TYR A 296 -12.65 21.85 0.28
N ASP A 297 -12.78 22.22 1.54
CA ASP A 297 -12.14 23.39 2.13
C ASP A 297 -10.61 23.26 2.22
N GLU A 298 -10.08 22.06 2.46
CA GLU A 298 -8.64 21.79 2.42
C GLU A 298 -8.10 21.78 0.97
N CYS A 299 -8.84 21.21 0.02
CA CYS A 299 -8.48 21.23 -1.41
C CYS A 299 -8.32 22.67 -1.96
N GLN A 300 -9.15 23.61 -1.51
CA GLN A 300 -9.15 25.02 -1.95
C GLN A 300 -9.09 25.18 -3.47
N PRO A 301 -10.19 24.92 -4.22
CA PRO A 301 -10.16 25.00 -5.67
C PRO A 301 -9.74 26.39 -6.17
N ILE A 302 -8.72 26.44 -7.03
CA ILE A 302 -8.13 27.68 -7.54
C ILE A 302 -9.12 28.38 -8.48
N GLU A 303 -9.54 27.65 -9.52
CA GLU A 303 -10.57 28.05 -10.47
C GLU A 303 -11.24 26.80 -11.04
N CYS A 304 -12.56 26.85 -11.27
CA CYS A 304 -13.28 25.80 -11.97
C CYS A 304 -13.53 26.21 -13.43
N THR A 305 -13.24 25.31 -14.37
CA THR A 305 -13.45 25.53 -15.80
C THR A 305 -14.46 24.53 -16.36
N TYR A 306 -15.34 24.99 -17.25
CA TYR A 306 -16.27 24.11 -17.97
C TYR A 306 -16.59 24.64 -19.37
N ASN A 307 -16.98 23.75 -20.28
CA ASN A 307 -17.16 24.09 -21.69
C ASN A 307 -18.64 24.30 -22.06
N VAL A 308 -18.93 25.40 -22.76
CA VAL A 308 -20.26 25.69 -23.33
C VAL A 308 -20.16 26.01 -24.82
N LYS A 309 -21.17 25.61 -25.60
CA LYS A 309 -21.22 25.90 -27.05
C LYS A 309 -21.81 27.30 -27.27
N THR A 310 -21.06 28.20 -27.90
CA THR A 310 -21.47 29.60 -28.17
C THR A 310 -21.16 30.04 -29.60
N ARG A 311 -21.74 31.18 -30.04
CA ARG A 311 -21.49 31.80 -31.35
C ARG A 311 -20.23 32.68 -31.33
N ASN A 312 -19.65 32.96 -32.50
CA ASN A 312 -18.41 33.74 -32.65
C ASN A 312 -18.43 35.08 -31.90
N ASN A 313 -17.29 35.46 -31.32
CA ASN A 313 -17.10 36.69 -30.53
C ASN A 313 -17.27 37.96 -31.39
N VAL A 314 -17.98 38.97 -30.87
CA VAL A 314 -18.20 40.28 -31.50
C VAL A 314 -16.88 40.98 -31.84
N ILE A 315 -15.83 40.84 -31.02
CA ILE A 315 -14.53 41.45 -31.30
C ILE A 315 -13.91 40.85 -32.56
N TYR A 316 -14.01 39.53 -32.76
CA TYR A 316 -13.56 38.87 -33.98
C TYR A 316 -14.35 39.36 -35.19
N ILE A 317 -15.67 39.54 -35.06
CA ILE A 317 -16.51 40.09 -36.13
C ILE A 317 -16.10 41.53 -36.48
N VAL A 318 -15.87 42.36 -35.47
CA VAL A 318 -15.52 43.79 -35.62
C VAL A 318 -14.11 43.97 -36.19
N THR A 319 -13.11 43.23 -35.72
CA THR A 319 -11.73 43.31 -36.26
C THR A 319 -11.66 42.80 -37.70
N THR A 320 -12.42 41.76 -38.03
CA THR A 320 -12.56 41.29 -39.42
C THR A 320 -13.25 42.34 -40.29
N MET A 321 -14.29 43.02 -39.78
CA MET A 321 -14.92 44.14 -40.48
C MET A 321 -13.98 45.32 -40.70
N PHE A 322 -13.19 45.74 -39.70
CA PHE A 322 -12.21 46.82 -39.87
C PHE A 322 -11.09 46.46 -40.84
N GLY A 323 -10.63 45.20 -40.83
CA GLY A 323 -9.67 44.68 -41.81
C GLY A 323 -10.23 44.71 -43.24
N ILE A 324 -11.49 44.30 -43.42
CA ILE A 324 -12.19 44.35 -44.71
C ILE A 324 -12.43 45.79 -45.16
N ILE A 325 -12.88 46.69 -44.28
CA ILE A 325 -13.13 48.10 -44.59
C ILE A 325 -11.82 48.82 -44.97
N GLY A 326 -10.74 48.57 -44.23
CA GLY A 326 -9.40 49.11 -44.53
C GLY A 326 -8.85 48.62 -45.87
N GLY A 327 -8.97 47.32 -46.16
CA GLY A 327 -8.62 46.74 -47.45
C GLY A 327 -9.47 47.29 -48.59
N LEU A 328 -10.78 47.39 -48.39
CA LEU A 328 -11.75 47.85 -49.38
C LEU A 328 -11.55 49.33 -49.74
N ILE A 329 -11.34 50.22 -48.76
CA ILE A 329 -11.07 51.65 -49.00
C ILE A 329 -9.79 51.83 -49.81
N THR A 330 -8.78 51.00 -49.56
CA THR A 330 -7.49 51.05 -50.25
C THR A 330 -7.62 50.55 -51.70
N VAL A 331 -8.35 49.46 -51.93
CA VAL A 331 -8.67 48.96 -53.27
C VAL A 331 -9.53 49.95 -54.05
N LEU A 332 -10.56 50.55 -53.43
CA LEU A 332 -11.38 51.58 -54.08
C LEU A 332 -10.56 52.80 -54.51
N LYS A 333 -9.67 53.31 -53.66
CA LYS A 333 -8.78 54.44 -54.03
C LYS A 333 -7.86 54.12 -55.21
N LEU A 334 -7.58 52.84 -55.47
CA LEU A 334 -6.68 52.39 -56.54
C LEU A 334 -7.43 52.03 -57.83
N VAL A 335 -8.61 51.42 -57.71
CA VAL A 335 -9.44 50.95 -58.84
C VAL A 335 -10.29 52.09 -59.42
N VAL A 336 -10.88 52.95 -58.58
CA VAL A 336 -11.77 54.03 -59.01
C VAL A 336 -11.10 54.97 -60.02
N PRO A 337 -9.86 55.46 -59.83
CA PRO A 337 -9.21 56.33 -60.83
C PRO A 337 -8.97 55.62 -62.17
N ARG A 338 -8.69 54.30 -62.16
CA ARG A 338 -8.47 53.51 -63.37
C ARG A 338 -9.77 53.26 -64.13
N VAL A 339 -10.86 52.94 -63.41
CA VAL A 339 -12.20 52.78 -64.00
C VAL A 339 -12.72 54.12 -64.53
N VAL A 340 -12.54 55.22 -63.80
CA VAL A 340 -12.91 56.57 -64.29
C VAL A 340 -12.08 56.95 -65.53
N LYS A 341 -10.79 56.60 -65.60
CA LYS A 341 -9.99 56.77 -66.83
C LYS A 341 -10.50 55.91 -67.99
N PHE A 342 -10.92 54.67 -67.71
CA PHE A 342 -11.46 53.75 -68.72
C PHE A 342 -12.81 54.22 -69.26
N ILE A 343 -13.69 54.73 -68.39
CA ILE A 343 -14.98 55.32 -68.75
C ILE A 343 -14.79 56.62 -69.52
N ARG A 344 -13.86 57.50 -69.12
CA ARG A 344 -13.50 58.70 -69.89
C ARG A 344 -12.93 58.36 -71.28
N LYS A 345 -12.14 57.30 -71.40
CA LYS A 345 -11.59 56.82 -72.69
C LYS A 345 -12.66 56.25 -73.62
N LYS A 346 -13.77 55.72 -73.07
CA LYS A 346 -14.91 55.23 -73.86
C LYS A 346 -15.90 56.34 -74.23
N ARG A 347 -15.95 57.44 -73.46
CA ARG A 347 -16.83 58.60 -73.71
C ARG A 347 -16.25 59.63 -74.69
N SER A 348 -14.97 59.53 -75.08
CA SER A 348 -14.31 60.47 -76.02
C SER A 348 -14.31 60.01 -77.48
N GLN A 349 -15.15 59.04 -77.86
CA GLN A 349 -15.31 58.58 -79.26
C GLN A 349 -16.66 58.96 -79.89
N LEU A 350 -17.52 59.71 -79.20
CA LEU A 350 -18.69 60.34 -79.82
C LEU A 350 -18.87 61.78 -79.31
N SER A 351 -18.95 62.69 -80.28
CA SER A 351 -19.22 64.14 -80.19
C SER A 351 -18.01 65.07 -80.03
N LEU A 352 -17.83 65.90 -81.06
CA LEU A 352 -16.91 67.01 -81.25
C LEU A 352 -17.67 68.33 -81.05
N SER A 353 -17.11 69.27 -80.27
CA SER A 353 -17.00 70.72 -80.54
C SER A 353 -17.02 71.57 -79.24
N ASN A 354 -15.88 72.23 -78.98
CA ASN A 354 -15.62 73.63 -78.54
C ASN A 354 -16.46 74.28 -77.42
N VAL A 355 -16.01 75.20 -76.55
CA VAL A 355 -14.77 75.93 -76.20
C VAL A 355 -15.13 76.67 -74.89
N VAL A 356 -14.26 76.76 -73.88
CA VAL A 356 -14.06 77.95 -72.98
C VAL A 356 -12.70 77.77 -72.25
N PRO A 357 -11.80 78.78 -72.22
CA PRO A 357 -10.56 78.73 -71.46
C PRO A 357 -10.71 79.29 -70.04
N THR A 358 -10.10 78.64 -69.05
CA THR A 358 -9.90 79.21 -67.71
C THR A 358 -8.45 79.01 -67.25
N VAL A 359 -7.74 80.14 -67.19
CA VAL A 359 -6.64 80.57 -66.31
C VAL A 359 -5.83 79.46 -65.60
N PRO A 360 -4.51 79.35 -65.83
CA PRO A 360 -3.65 78.45 -65.07
C PRO A 360 -3.39 79.02 -63.66
N PRO A 361 -3.42 78.19 -62.59
CA PRO A 361 -2.94 78.64 -61.29
C PRO A 361 -1.40 78.69 -61.31
N PRO A 362 -0.76 79.56 -60.49
CA PRO A 362 0.68 79.56 -60.35
C PRO A 362 1.09 78.24 -59.70
N THR A 363 1.64 77.34 -60.51
CA THR A 363 2.23 76.09 -60.03
C THR A 363 3.61 76.44 -59.51
N ASP A 364 3.66 76.72 -58.21
CA ASP A 364 4.88 76.82 -57.43
C ASP A 364 5.72 75.54 -57.70
N GLU A 365 6.75 75.67 -58.55
CA GLU A 365 7.57 74.55 -59.03
C GLU A 365 8.21 73.79 -57.84
N HIS A 366 8.41 74.50 -56.72
CA HIS A 366 8.85 73.97 -55.43
C HIS A 366 7.82 73.09 -54.73
N LYS A 367 6.51 73.43 -54.76
CA LYS A 367 5.45 72.56 -54.19
C LYS A 367 5.26 71.29 -55.00
N LEU A 368 5.32 71.37 -56.33
CA LEU A 368 5.16 70.20 -57.20
C LEU A 368 6.38 69.24 -57.11
N LYS A 369 7.61 69.78 -57.02
CA LYS A 369 8.82 68.99 -56.77
C LYS A 369 8.81 68.35 -55.37
N ASN A 370 8.40 69.08 -54.33
CA ASN A 370 8.27 68.53 -52.97
C ASN A 370 7.22 67.42 -52.88
N GLN A 371 6.08 67.57 -53.57
CA GLN A 371 5.08 66.52 -53.66
C GLN A 371 5.62 65.28 -54.39
N LYS A 372 6.29 65.44 -55.54
CA LYS A 372 6.87 64.31 -56.29
C LYS A 372 7.97 63.57 -55.52
N ILE A 373 8.83 64.28 -54.80
CA ILE A 373 9.91 63.68 -53.99
C ILE A 373 9.34 62.99 -52.75
N SER A 374 8.40 63.63 -52.05
CA SER A 374 7.71 63.05 -50.89
C SER A 374 6.95 61.77 -51.28
N ILE A 375 6.28 61.75 -52.44
CA ILE A 375 5.60 60.56 -52.95
C ILE A 375 6.59 59.43 -53.28
N ARG A 376 7.70 59.72 -53.96
CA ARG A 376 8.71 58.71 -54.31
C ARG A 376 9.41 58.14 -53.07
N LEU A 377 9.75 59.00 -52.10
CA LEU A 377 10.36 58.59 -50.84
C LEU A 377 9.39 57.77 -49.98
N ASN A 378 8.12 58.18 -49.92
CA ASN A 378 7.07 57.44 -49.22
C ASN A 378 6.88 56.04 -49.82
N VAL A 379 6.80 55.92 -51.15
CA VAL A 379 6.68 54.63 -51.85
C VAL A 379 7.91 53.75 -51.62
N LEU A 380 9.12 54.31 -51.66
CA LEU A 380 10.35 53.56 -51.43
C LEU A 380 10.48 53.07 -49.98
N LEU A 381 10.17 53.93 -49.00
CA LEU A 381 10.14 53.56 -47.59
C LEU A 381 9.05 52.54 -47.28
N LEU A 382 7.90 52.63 -47.95
CA LEU A 382 6.81 51.65 -47.83
C LEU A 382 7.24 50.27 -48.35
N ILE A 383 7.91 50.22 -49.51
CA ILE A 383 8.42 48.95 -50.06
C ILE A 383 9.50 48.35 -49.14
N LEU A 384 10.41 49.18 -48.62
CA LEU A 384 11.48 48.72 -47.72
C LEU A 384 10.93 48.20 -46.39
N SER A 385 9.96 48.90 -45.80
CA SER A 385 9.33 48.46 -44.55
C SER A 385 8.50 47.19 -44.74
N ILE A 386 7.74 47.06 -45.83
CA ILE A 386 7.00 45.83 -46.17
C ILE A 386 7.95 44.65 -46.37
N THR A 387 9.09 44.85 -47.05
CA THR A 387 10.07 43.77 -47.28
C THR A 387 10.76 43.33 -45.99
N ILE A 388 11.14 44.25 -45.10
CA ILE A 388 11.71 43.92 -43.78
C ILE A 388 10.69 43.16 -42.92
N LEU A 389 9.44 43.65 -42.87
CA LEU A 389 8.35 42.97 -42.15
C LEU A 389 8.09 41.57 -42.72
N LEU A 390 8.03 41.41 -44.05
CA LEU A 390 7.86 40.11 -44.69
C LEU A 390 8.97 39.14 -44.32
N LEU A 391 10.21 39.59 -44.39
CA LEU A 391 11.37 38.78 -44.05
C LEU A 391 11.34 38.36 -42.57
N TYR A 392 11.06 39.30 -41.68
CA TYR A 392 10.96 39.06 -40.24
C TYR A 392 9.83 38.07 -39.90
N THR A 393 8.62 38.30 -40.42
CA THR A 393 7.47 37.42 -40.17
C THR A 393 7.66 36.04 -40.79
N PHE A 394 8.40 35.93 -41.90
CA PHE A 394 8.71 34.64 -42.54
C PHE A 394 9.77 33.83 -41.79
N LEU A 395 10.76 34.51 -41.19
CA LEU A 395 11.89 33.88 -40.48
C LEU A 395 11.60 33.53 -39.02
N THR A 396 10.56 34.11 -38.43
CA THR A 396 10.19 33.83 -37.03
C THR A 396 9.48 32.49 -36.93
N ASN A 397 10.05 31.55 -36.15
CA ASN A 397 9.39 30.29 -35.82
C ASN A 397 8.33 30.52 -34.75
N VAL A 398 7.18 29.87 -34.92
CA VAL A 398 6.09 29.89 -33.96
C VAL A 398 5.89 28.48 -33.43
N THR A 399 5.75 28.40 -32.11
CA THR A 399 5.38 27.16 -31.43
C THR A 399 3.88 26.95 -31.58
N MET A 400 3.49 25.89 -32.28
CA MET A 400 2.10 25.48 -32.44
C MET A 400 1.84 24.27 -31.55
N THR A 401 0.82 24.36 -30.70
CA THR A 401 0.31 23.22 -29.92
C THR A 401 -0.74 22.49 -30.75
N ILE A 402 -0.57 21.17 -30.89
CA ILE A 402 -1.52 20.29 -31.56
C ILE A 402 -2.25 19.48 -30.50
N ASN A 403 -3.59 19.47 -30.56
CA ASN A 403 -4.44 18.69 -29.67
C ASN A 403 -4.96 17.45 -30.39
N VAL A 404 -4.84 16.30 -29.75
CA VAL A 404 -5.34 15.01 -30.22
C VAL A 404 -6.34 14.51 -29.18
N PRO A 405 -7.66 14.61 -29.43
CA PRO A 405 -8.67 14.15 -28.48
C PRO A 405 -8.66 12.63 -28.41
N THR A 406 -8.81 12.09 -27.19
CA THR A 406 -8.99 10.65 -26.89
C THR A 406 -8.11 9.73 -27.74
N PRO A 407 -6.77 9.80 -27.61
CA PRO A 407 -5.88 8.99 -28.42
C PRO A 407 -5.95 7.51 -28.02
N THR A 408 -5.80 6.62 -29.01
CA THR A 408 -5.57 5.20 -28.75
C THR A 408 -4.13 4.97 -28.29
N LEU A 409 -3.85 3.87 -27.59
CA LEU A 409 -2.49 3.50 -27.17
C LEU A 409 -1.49 3.53 -28.34
N ALA A 410 -1.80 2.88 -29.46
CA ALA A 410 -0.96 2.89 -30.66
C ALA A 410 -0.72 4.32 -31.19
N LYS A 411 -1.71 5.21 -31.08
CA LYS A 411 -1.55 6.61 -31.49
C LYS A 411 -0.67 7.37 -30.52
N TYR A 412 -0.81 7.14 -29.22
CA TYR A 412 0.06 7.71 -28.20
C TYR A 412 1.51 7.27 -28.39
N GLU A 413 1.77 5.98 -28.60
CA GLU A 413 3.11 5.45 -28.83
C GLU A 413 3.78 6.09 -30.06
N GLN A 414 3.01 6.24 -31.14
CA GLN A 414 3.47 6.94 -32.34
C GLN A 414 3.83 8.40 -32.01
N LEU A 415 2.99 9.12 -31.27
CA LEU A 415 3.25 10.51 -30.88
C LEU A 415 4.44 10.63 -29.94
N TYR A 416 4.55 9.74 -28.96
CA TYR A 416 5.62 9.71 -27.99
C TYR A 416 6.97 9.45 -28.65
N SER A 417 7.02 8.54 -29.63
CA SER A 417 8.25 8.26 -30.40
C SER A 417 8.81 9.50 -31.12
N LYS A 418 7.94 10.46 -31.47
CA LYS A 418 8.31 11.64 -32.28
C LYS A 418 8.40 12.93 -31.47
N TYR A 419 7.63 13.06 -30.39
CA TYR A 419 7.45 14.30 -29.64
C TYR A 419 7.56 14.10 -28.12
N SER A 420 8.28 13.09 -27.64
CA SER A 420 8.39 12.72 -26.22
C SER A 420 8.68 13.88 -25.26
N GLN A 421 9.45 14.89 -25.69
CA GLN A 421 9.84 16.03 -24.84
C GLN A 421 8.70 17.02 -24.56
N THR A 422 7.69 17.08 -25.44
CA THR A 422 6.63 18.09 -25.36
C THR A 422 5.23 17.48 -25.35
N LEU A 423 5.12 16.15 -25.44
CA LEU A 423 3.87 15.42 -25.40
C LEU A 423 3.36 15.30 -23.96
N THR A 424 2.18 15.81 -23.71
CA THR A 424 1.47 15.69 -22.43
C THR A 424 0.06 15.19 -22.67
N CYS A 425 -0.33 14.14 -21.96
CA CYS A 425 -1.63 13.50 -22.09
C CYS A 425 -2.27 13.35 -20.71
N PRO A 426 -3.10 14.30 -20.26
CA PRO A 426 -3.74 14.20 -18.96
C PRO A 426 -4.65 12.97 -18.86
N CYS A 427 -4.51 12.21 -17.77
CA CYS A 427 -5.38 11.09 -17.47
C CYS A 427 -6.74 11.60 -16.98
N LYS A 428 -7.81 10.92 -17.37
CA LYS A 428 -9.13 11.13 -16.75
C LYS A 428 -9.17 10.51 -15.35
N HIS A 429 -8.56 9.35 -15.16
CA HIS A 429 -8.37 8.73 -13.85
C HIS A 429 -6.92 8.88 -13.41
N ILE A 430 -6.69 9.71 -12.39
CA ILE A 430 -5.34 10.00 -11.88
C ILE A 430 -4.84 9.00 -10.85
N SER A 431 -5.72 8.12 -10.38
CA SER A 431 -5.45 7.12 -9.35
C SER A 431 -6.02 5.77 -9.79
N ILE A 432 -5.16 4.76 -9.91
CA ILE A 432 -5.50 3.45 -10.47
C ILE A 432 -5.01 2.36 -9.53
N ASN A 433 -5.89 1.45 -9.11
CA ASN A 433 -5.49 0.35 -8.22
C ASN A 433 -4.49 -0.59 -8.91
N TYR A 434 -3.49 -1.06 -8.16
CA TYR A 434 -2.44 -1.96 -8.66
C TYR A 434 -3.03 -3.24 -9.26
N GLU A 435 -4.11 -3.79 -8.69
CA GLU A 435 -4.79 -5.01 -9.20
C GLU A 435 -5.18 -4.94 -10.69
N LYS A 436 -5.34 -3.73 -11.26
CA LYS A 436 -5.79 -3.58 -12.64
C LYS A 436 -4.68 -3.82 -13.66
N PHE A 437 -3.42 -3.63 -13.25
CA PHE A 437 -2.28 -3.61 -14.17
C PHE A 437 -1.00 -4.28 -13.64
N LEU A 438 -0.96 -4.68 -12.37
CA LEU A 438 0.12 -5.47 -11.77
C LEU A 438 -0.45 -6.80 -11.26
N HIS A 439 0.28 -7.86 -11.54
CA HIS A 439 0.01 -9.20 -11.01
C HIS A 439 1.29 -9.77 -10.44
N ILE A 440 1.24 -10.27 -9.20
CA ILE A 440 2.38 -10.88 -8.51
C ILE A 440 1.99 -12.31 -8.13
N GLU A 441 2.83 -13.26 -8.50
CA GLU A 441 2.76 -14.65 -8.08
C GLU A 441 4.11 -15.05 -7.48
N TYR A 442 4.09 -16.15 -6.72
CA TYR A 442 5.28 -16.68 -6.08
C TYR A 442 5.22 -18.21 -6.05
N THR A 443 6.38 -18.83 -5.99
CA THR A 443 6.53 -20.27 -5.81
C THR A 443 7.24 -20.56 -4.50
N PHE A 444 6.68 -21.45 -3.68
CA PHE A 444 7.30 -21.84 -2.42
C PHE A 444 8.41 -22.87 -2.61
N HIS A 445 9.37 -22.85 -1.69
CA HIS A 445 10.35 -23.92 -1.52
C HIS A 445 9.63 -25.26 -1.32
N GLN A 446 10.08 -26.29 -2.03
CA GLN A 446 9.41 -27.60 -2.11
C GLN A 446 9.13 -28.26 -0.76
N VAL A 447 9.90 -27.92 0.28
CA VAL A 447 9.68 -28.41 1.65
C VAL A 447 8.29 -28.03 2.18
N CYS A 448 7.78 -26.84 1.82
CA CYS A 448 6.46 -26.34 2.23
C CYS A 448 5.29 -27.02 1.52
N THR A 449 5.56 -27.92 0.57
CA THR A 449 4.55 -28.76 -0.09
C THR A 449 4.88 -30.24 0.04
N SER A 450 5.89 -30.59 0.84
CA SER A 450 6.40 -31.95 0.97
C SER A 450 5.70 -32.72 2.10
N VAL A 451 5.96 -34.03 2.14
CA VAL A 451 5.49 -34.90 3.23
C VAL A 451 6.02 -34.48 4.61
N PHE A 452 7.16 -33.77 4.67
CA PHE A 452 7.84 -33.41 5.93
C PHE A 452 7.10 -32.37 6.77
N ILE A 453 6.11 -31.68 6.20
CA ILE A 453 5.25 -30.75 6.96
C ILE A 453 3.86 -31.34 7.25
N THR A 454 3.60 -32.62 6.92
CA THR A 454 2.29 -33.24 7.13
C THR A 454 2.10 -33.76 8.55
N ASP A 455 0.84 -33.89 8.97
CA ASP A 455 0.50 -34.54 10.24
C ASP A 455 0.94 -36.00 10.29
N GLU A 456 0.98 -36.69 9.15
CA GLU A 456 1.41 -38.08 9.05
C GLU A 456 2.89 -38.22 9.46
N TRP A 457 3.77 -37.41 8.86
CA TRP A 457 5.19 -37.39 9.20
C TRP A 457 5.43 -37.00 10.66
N ILE A 458 4.79 -35.93 11.12
CA ILE A 458 4.95 -35.43 12.48
C ILE A 458 4.48 -36.49 13.49
N SER A 459 3.35 -37.16 13.23
CA SER A 459 2.83 -38.23 14.09
C SER A 459 3.74 -39.46 14.09
N TYR A 460 4.31 -39.83 12.94
CA TYR A 460 5.27 -40.91 12.82
C TYR A 460 6.50 -40.68 13.72
N LEU A 461 7.01 -39.45 13.78
CA LEU A 461 8.12 -39.09 14.65
C LEU A 461 7.78 -39.25 16.15
N VAL A 462 6.58 -38.90 16.58
CA VAL A 462 6.18 -38.98 17.99
C VAL A 462 6.03 -40.41 18.50
N ILE A 463 5.42 -41.29 17.69
CA ILE A 463 5.21 -42.70 18.07
C ILE A 463 6.55 -43.43 18.24
N SER A 464 7.61 -42.97 17.57
CA SER A 464 8.95 -43.52 17.65
C SER A 464 9.75 -43.15 18.93
N ASN A 465 9.21 -42.26 19.78
CA ASN A 465 9.93 -41.74 20.95
C ASN A 465 10.13 -42.82 22.02
N LYS A 466 11.30 -43.46 22.00
CA LYS A 466 11.78 -44.37 23.05
C LYS A 466 12.45 -43.55 24.17
N THR A 467 12.26 -43.98 25.41
CA THR A 467 12.71 -43.38 26.69
C THR A 467 14.22 -43.15 26.81
N THR A 468 14.81 -42.31 25.95
CA THR A 468 16.22 -41.89 26.04
C THR A 468 16.30 -40.46 26.55
N SER A 469 17.13 -40.25 27.58
CA SER A 469 17.24 -39.01 28.36
C SER A 469 18.17 -37.95 27.76
N ALA A 470 18.86 -38.24 26.64
CA ALA A 470 19.85 -37.32 26.08
C ALA A 470 19.22 -36.20 25.25
N ASN A 471 19.66 -34.96 25.50
CA ASN A 471 19.14 -33.76 24.85
C ASN A 471 19.41 -33.72 23.33
N ILE A 472 20.50 -34.36 22.87
CA ILE A 472 20.87 -34.38 21.44
C ILE A 472 20.12 -35.42 20.60
N ASN A 473 19.21 -36.20 21.20
CA ASN A 473 18.51 -37.26 20.50
C ASN A 473 17.40 -36.69 19.61
N PHE A 474 17.48 -36.94 18.30
CA PHE A 474 16.49 -36.49 17.32
C PHE A 474 15.07 -36.92 17.68
N ARG A 475 14.88 -38.11 18.26
CA ARG A 475 13.55 -38.62 18.64
C ARG A 475 12.81 -37.74 19.65
N ARG A 476 13.52 -36.86 20.36
CA ARG A 476 12.96 -35.94 21.36
C ARG A 476 12.49 -34.62 20.76
N THR A 477 13.19 -34.12 19.74
CA THR A 477 13.02 -32.75 19.21
C THR A 477 12.54 -32.72 17.77
N GLY A 478 12.65 -33.82 17.02
CA GLY A 478 12.33 -33.89 15.60
C GLY A 478 10.88 -33.53 15.29
N SER A 479 9.91 -34.09 16.03
CA SER A 479 8.49 -33.76 15.87
C SER A 479 8.22 -32.27 16.03
N ASN A 480 8.77 -31.63 17.07
CA ASN A 480 8.64 -30.19 17.31
C ASN A 480 9.35 -29.35 16.26
N ALA A 481 10.50 -29.80 15.75
CA ALA A 481 11.21 -29.11 14.67
C ALA A 481 10.40 -29.13 13.36
N PHE A 482 9.79 -30.27 13.00
CA PHE A 482 8.93 -30.33 11.81
C PHE A 482 7.58 -29.61 12.00
N GLN A 483 7.04 -29.57 13.23
CA GLN A 483 5.91 -28.70 13.55
C GLN A 483 6.25 -27.23 13.38
N ALA A 484 7.45 -26.80 13.82
CA ALA A 484 7.93 -25.43 13.62
C ALA A 484 8.16 -25.13 12.14
N LEU A 485 8.73 -26.07 11.37
CA LEU A 485 8.93 -25.93 9.94
C LEU A 485 7.60 -25.76 9.19
N ARG A 486 6.61 -26.61 9.46
CA ARG A 486 5.24 -26.45 8.95
C ARG A 486 4.71 -25.06 9.30
N ALA A 487 4.83 -24.67 10.56
CA ALA A 487 4.30 -23.40 11.02
C ALA A 487 4.94 -22.20 10.31
N PHE A 488 6.24 -22.25 10.00
CA PHE A 488 6.90 -21.23 9.21
C PHE A 488 6.33 -21.14 7.79
N CYS A 489 6.12 -22.26 7.11
CA CYS A 489 5.45 -22.26 5.80
C CYS A 489 4.06 -21.61 5.86
N GLU A 490 3.21 -22.03 6.83
CA GLU A 490 1.86 -21.48 7.01
C GLU A 490 1.86 -19.97 7.33
N LEU A 491 2.75 -19.53 8.23
CA LEU A 491 2.86 -18.14 8.64
C LEU A 491 3.34 -17.26 7.48
N VAL A 492 4.29 -17.74 6.69
CA VAL A 492 4.77 -17.02 5.52
C VAL A 492 3.68 -16.92 4.45
N GLU A 493 2.99 -18.01 4.13
CA GLU A 493 1.86 -18.01 3.20
C GLU A 493 0.79 -16.99 3.60
N SER A 494 0.39 -17.02 4.88
CA SER A 494 -0.57 -16.04 5.39
C SER A 494 -0.04 -14.61 5.30
N THR A 495 1.25 -14.39 5.58
CA THR A 495 1.88 -13.07 5.49
C THR A 495 1.86 -12.55 4.05
N ILE A 496 2.31 -13.36 3.08
CA ILE A 496 2.33 -12.97 1.66
C ILE A 496 0.91 -12.69 1.17
N ASN A 497 -0.05 -13.58 1.44
CA ASN A 497 -1.43 -13.42 0.99
C ASN A 497 -2.07 -12.16 1.57
N ASN A 498 -1.87 -11.89 2.86
CA ASN A 498 -2.37 -10.68 3.51
C ASN A 498 -1.73 -9.41 2.93
N SER A 499 -0.42 -9.42 2.70
CA SER A 499 0.29 -8.29 2.09
C SER A 499 -0.11 -8.10 0.62
N LEU A 500 -0.42 -9.16 -0.13
CA LEU A 500 -0.91 -9.07 -1.52
C LEU A 500 -2.28 -8.38 -1.59
N ILE A 501 -3.20 -8.71 -0.67
CA ILE A 501 -4.52 -8.04 -0.62
C ILE A 501 -4.33 -6.54 -0.42
N GLN A 502 -3.43 -6.13 0.49
CA GLN A 502 -3.10 -4.73 0.72
C GLN A 502 -2.46 -4.10 -0.52
N TYR A 503 -1.45 -4.75 -1.09
CA TYR A 503 -0.73 -4.28 -2.27
C TYR A 503 -1.65 -4.04 -3.47
N ASN A 504 -2.52 -5.00 -3.77
CA ASN A 504 -3.46 -4.94 -4.89
C ASN A 504 -4.43 -3.76 -4.78
N SER A 505 -4.73 -3.35 -3.55
CA SER A 505 -5.60 -2.22 -3.25
C SER A 505 -4.88 -0.86 -3.23
N GLN A 506 -3.54 -0.82 -3.25
CA GLN A 506 -2.78 0.42 -3.38
C GLN A 506 -2.97 1.05 -4.76
N GLN A 507 -2.71 2.36 -4.86
CA GLN A 507 -3.00 3.14 -6.04
C GLN A 507 -1.73 3.71 -6.70
N TYR A 508 -1.68 3.61 -8.02
CA TYR A 508 -0.70 4.31 -8.85
C TYR A 508 -1.23 5.67 -9.23
N ILE A 509 -0.47 6.70 -8.87
CA ILE A 509 -0.88 8.09 -8.98
C ILE A 509 -0.13 8.76 -10.12
N THR A 510 -0.88 9.24 -11.11
CA THR A 510 -0.31 10.02 -12.20
C THR A 510 -1.32 10.97 -12.84
N ALA A 511 -0.95 12.25 -12.94
CA ALA A 511 -1.80 13.27 -13.57
C ALA A 511 -1.81 13.19 -15.10
N SER A 512 -0.86 12.47 -15.69
CA SER A 512 -0.73 12.29 -17.15
C SER A 512 -0.21 10.91 -17.46
N VAL A 513 -0.43 10.43 -18.69
CA VAL A 513 0.07 9.13 -19.13
C VAL A 513 1.58 9.05 -18.90
N ALA A 514 1.99 8.16 -18.00
CA ALA A 514 3.39 7.84 -17.77
C ALA A 514 3.95 7.12 -18.99
N SER A 515 5.19 7.44 -19.36
CA SER A 515 5.83 6.74 -20.47
C SER A 515 6.06 5.27 -20.12
N PRO A 516 6.14 4.36 -21.12
CA PRO A 516 6.35 2.93 -20.85
C PRO A 516 7.56 2.66 -19.96
N LYS A 517 8.67 3.37 -20.19
CA LYS A 517 9.89 3.25 -19.38
C LYS A 517 9.71 3.75 -17.94
N LEU A 518 9.01 4.88 -17.76
CA LEU A 518 8.75 5.44 -16.44
C LEU A 518 7.82 4.53 -15.65
N PHE A 519 6.73 4.08 -16.28
CA PHE A 519 5.79 3.12 -15.72
C PHE A 519 6.51 1.83 -15.30
N GLN A 520 7.30 1.22 -16.18
CA GLN A 520 8.02 -0.01 -15.87
C GLN A 520 8.99 0.18 -14.69
N SER A 521 9.71 1.30 -14.65
CA SER A 521 10.62 1.60 -13.54
C SER A 521 9.88 1.80 -12.21
N GLN A 522 8.72 2.45 -12.23
CA GLN A 522 7.91 2.69 -11.04
C GLN A 522 7.22 1.40 -10.57
N ALA A 523 6.63 0.64 -11.49
CA ALA A 523 6.04 -0.66 -11.24
C ALA A 523 7.05 -1.61 -10.57
N GLN A 524 8.27 -1.70 -11.12
CA GLN A 524 9.32 -2.51 -10.51
C GLN A 524 9.70 -2.00 -9.11
N SER A 525 9.74 -0.68 -8.90
CA SER A 525 9.99 -0.12 -7.57
C SER A 525 8.89 -0.50 -6.57
N PHE A 526 7.61 -0.49 -6.97
CA PHE A 526 6.50 -0.89 -6.11
C PHE A 526 6.55 -2.37 -5.77
N ILE A 527 6.87 -3.23 -6.74
CA ILE A 527 7.05 -4.68 -6.53
C ILE A 527 8.20 -4.93 -5.56
N ASN A 528 9.35 -4.29 -5.76
CA ASN A 528 10.51 -4.43 -4.88
C ASN A 528 10.20 -3.94 -3.45
N GLN A 529 9.46 -2.84 -3.32
CA GLN A 529 9.02 -2.33 -2.03
C GLN A 529 8.09 -3.32 -1.34
N PHE A 530 7.13 -3.90 -2.06
CA PHE A 530 6.23 -4.94 -1.56
C PHE A 530 7.00 -6.17 -1.02
N ILE A 531 7.92 -6.71 -1.81
CA ILE A 531 8.72 -7.88 -1.40
C ILE A 531 9.54 -7.55 -0.14
N SER A 532 10.21 -6.40 -0.13
CA SER A 532 11.03 -5.96 1.00
C SER A 532 10.20 -5.70 2.26
N SER A 533 9.07 -4.98 2.17
CA SER A 533 8.23 -4.68 3.32
C SER A 533 7.58 -5.94 3.91
N THR A 534 7.14 -6.86 3.05
CA THR A 534 6.54 -8.14 3.47
C THR A 534 7.58 -8.99 4.22
N THR A 535 8.79 -9.08 3.66
CA THR A 535 9.90 -9.81 4.28
C THR A 535 10.30 -9.21 5.62
N ASN A 536 10.48 -7.89 5.69
CA ASN A 536 10.88 -7.20 6.91
C ASN A 536 9.84 -7.34 8.02
N THR A 537 8.54 -7.24 7.70
CA THR A 537 7.46 -7.43 8.68
C THR A 537 7.51 -8.84 9.30
N PHE A 538 7.68 -9.87 8.47
CA PHE A 538 7.80 -11.25 8.95
C PHE A 538 9.04 -11.46 9.83
N VAL A 539 10.21 -11.07 9.33
CA VAL A 539 11.50 -11.26 10.01
C VAL A 539 11.56 -10.49 11.33
N LEU A 540 11.01 -9.26 11.36
CA LEU A 540 10.94 -8.46 12.58
C LEU A 540 10.06 -9.13 13.64
N SER A 541 8.90 -9.65 13.25
CA SER A 541 8.00 -10.39 14.16
C SER A 541 8.68 -11.62 14.74
N LEU A 542 9.34 -12.42 13.89
CA LEU A 542 10.08 -13.60 14.31
C LEU A 542 11.23 -13.26 15.27
N ASN A 543 12.06 -12.26 14.93
CA ASN A 543 13.20 -11.86 15.75
C ASN A 543 12.79 -11.29 17.11
N THR A 544 11.67 -10.56 17.16
CA THR A 544 11.13 -10.04 18.42
C THR A 544 10.83 -11.18 19.39
N ILE A 545 10.13 -12.22 18.91
CA ILE A 545 9.79 -13.38 19.74
C ILE A 545 11.03 -14.19 20.14
N ARG A 546 11.99 -14.39 19.23
CA ARG A 546 13.25 -15.09 19.52
C ARG A 546 14.05 -14.38 20.62
N ASN A 547 14.19 -13.07 20.51
CA ASN A 547 14.95 -12.26 21.46
C ASN A 547 14.26 -12.20 22.84
N SER A 548 12.93 -11.98 22.88
CA SER A 548 12.17 -12.00 24.13
C SER A 548 12.21 -13.38 24.79
N THR A 549 12.06 -14.46 24.02
CA THR A 549 12.17 -15.84 24.52
C THR A 549 13.47 -16.08 25.27
N HIS A 550 14.60 -15.66 24.69
CA HIS A 550 15.91 -15.84 25.30
C HIS A 550 16.13 -14.89 26.48
N GLY A 551 15.76 -13.62 26.32
CA GLY A 551 15.89 -12.59 27.37
C GLY A 551 15.12 -12.95 28.64
N ASP A 552 13.92 -13.51 28.49
CA ASP A 552 13.08 -13.98 29.59
C ASP A 552 13.46 -15.40 30.05
N SER A 553 14.42 -16.04 29.39
CA SER A 553 14.90 -17.39 29.71
C SER A 553 13.77 -18.44 29.77
N LEU A 554 12.79 -18.35 28.86
CA LEU A 554 11.63 -19.25 28.85
C LEU A 554 12.06 -20.72 28.78
N VAL A 555 11.56 -21.57 29.67
CA VAL A 555 11.98 -22.97 29.78
C VAL A 555 11.25 -23.83 28.75
N SER A 556 11.98 -24.66 28.00
CA SER A 556 11.36 -25.69 27.16
C SER A 556 10.89 -26.85 28.02
N GLY A 557 9.68 -27.36 27.78
CA GLY A 557 9.16 -28.60 28.36
C GLY A 557 9.96 -29.82 27.91
N LEU A 558 10.76 -29.71 26.85
CA LEU A 558 11.73 -30.72 26.46
C LEU A 558 13.05 -30.59 27.24
N LEU A 559 13.21 -29.64 28.16
CA LEU A 559 14.42 -29.42 28.97
C LEU A 559 15.71 -29.32 28.14
N THR A 560 15.60 -28.77 26.93
CA THR A 560 16.73 -28.60 25.98
C THR A 560 17.58 -27.37 26.30
N ASN A 561 17.05 -26.37 27.00
CA ASN A 561 17.77 -25.15 27.40
C ASN A 561 18.15 -25.11 28.88
N TYR A 562 17.34 -25.67 29.77
CA TYR A 562 17.62 -25.74 31.21
C TYR A 562 17.37 -27.14 31.77
N LEU A 563 18.32 -27.64 32.55
CA LEU A 563 18.15 -28.82 33.39
C LEU A 563 17.57 -28.42 34.73
N ILE A 564 16.57 -29.19 35.18
CA ILE A 564 15.98 -29.06 36.50
C ILE A 564 16.49 -30.21 37.34
N THR A 565 17.10 -29.89 38.49
CA THR A 565 17.66 -30.87 39.42
C THR A 565 17.15 -30.60 40.83
N ILE A 566 17.09 -31.64 41.66
CA ILE A 566 16.70 -31.51 43.06
C ILE A 566 17.94 -31.72 43.92
N GLY A 567 18.35 -30.67 44.63
CA GLY A 567 19.41 -30.72 45.63
C GLY A 567 18.82 -30.84 47.04
N THR A 568 19.66 -31.21 47.99
CA THR A 568 19.34 -31.19 49.42
C THR A 568 20.00 -29.99 50.07
N SER A 569 19.22 -29.15 50.76
CA SER A 569 19.75 -28.04 51.56
C SER A 569 20.46 -28.54 52.83
N VAL A 570 21.20 -27.65 53.49
CA VAL A 570 21.78 -27.88 54.83
C VAL A 570 20.67 -28.16 55.89
N SER A 571 19.42 -27.77 55.61
CA SER A 571 18.23 -27.97 56.46
C SER A 571 17.39 -29.22 56.11
N ASN A 572 17.86 -30.13 55.24
CA ASN A 572 17.10 -31.29 54.74
C ASN A 572 15.85 -30.93 53.90
N GLU A 573 15.77 -29.69 53.40
CA GLU A 573 14.72 -29.28 52.46
C GLU A 573 15.18 -29.55 51.02
N ALA A 574 14.26 -30.04 50.19
CA ALA A 574 14.51 -30.21 48.77
C ALA A 574 14.53 -28.85 48.08
N ILE A 575 15.65 -28.49 47.46
CA ILE A 575 15.79 -27.27 46.65
C ILE A 575 15.74 -27.67 45.18
N VAL A 576 14.88 -26.99 44.42
CA VAL A 576 14.87 -27.09 42.95
C VAL A 576 15.92 -26.15 42.39
N LEU A 577 16.90 -26.70 41.68
CA LEU A 577 17.99 -25.96 41.04
C LEU A 577 17.85 -26.05 39.52
N THR A 578 17.91 -24.91 38.85
CA THR A 578 17.99 -24.82 37.39
C THR A 578 19.42 -24.55 36.95
N SER A 579 19.88 -25.25 35.92
CA SER A 579 21.19 -25.02 35.33
C SER A 579 21.07 -24.99 33.80
N PRO A 580 21.73 -24.06 33.11
CA PRO A 580 21.63 -23.98 31.66
C PRO A 580 22.33 -25.16 31.00
N VAL A 581 21.72 -25.70 29.95
CA VAL A 581 22.31 -26.77 29.13
C VAL A 581 23.48 -26.21 28.33
N GLY A 582 24.57 -26.99 28.24
CA GLY A 582 25.69 -26.72 27.35
C GLY A 582 25.61 -27.60 26.10
N TYR A 583 25.84 -27.01 24.94
CA TYR A 583 26.05 -27.71 23.67
C TYR A 583 27.47 -27.42 23.20
N SER A 584 28.35 -28.42 23.31
CA SER A 584 29.81 -28.25 23.08
C SER A 584 30.39 -27.12 23.96
N THR A 585 31.06 -26.12 23.38
CA THR A 585 31.60 -24.96 24.09
C THR A 585 30.60 -23.83 24.31
N CYS A 586 29.35 -23.99 23.88
CA CYS A 586 28.30 -22.97 23.96
C CYS A 586 27.32 -23.27 25.10
N ASN A 587 26.88 -22.24 25.83
CA ASN A 587 25.96 -22.36 26.95
C ASN A 587 24.67 -21.56 26.72
N CYS A 588 23.51 -22.16 26.99
CA CYS A 588 22.20 -21.58 26.71
C CYS A 588 21.87 -20.29 27.45
N VAL A 589 22.55 -19.99 28.56
CA VAL A 589 22.39 -18.69 29.24
C VAL A 589 23.12 -17.56 28.50
N LEU A 590 24.19 -17.88 27.78
CA LEU A 590 25.02 -16.91 27.07
C LEU A 590 24.56 -16.68 25.64
N SER A 591 23.92 -17.68 25.03
CA SER A 591 23.37 -17.59 23.69
C SER A 591 22.24 -18.59 23.47
N SER A 592 21.13 -18.13 22.90
CA SER A 592 20.05 -18.99 22.41
C SER A 592 20.45 -19.83 21.19
N ARG A 593 21.53 -19.46 20.50
CA ARG A 593 21.98 -20.10 19.25
C ARG A 593 22.87 -21.32 19.47
N CYS A 594 23.09 -21.77 20.72
CA CYS A 594 23.90 -22.95 20.96
C CYS A 594 23.25 -24.20 20.37
N ILE A 595 24.03 -24.95 19.58
CA ILE A 595 23.59 -26.15 18.89
C ILE A 595 24.61 -27.29 18.98
N ALA A 596 24.15 -28.51 18.79
CA ALA A 596 24.94 -29.69 18.54
C ALA A 596 24.31 -30.52 17.41
N GLN A 597 25.13 -31.33 16.73
CA GLN A 597 24.64 -32.24 15.69
C GLN A 597 23.56 -33.16 16.25
N SER A 598 22.40 -33.19 15.60
CA SER A 598 21.32 -34.09 15.98
C SER A 598 21.71 -35.53 15.66
N SER A 599 21.39 -36.44 16.57
CA SER A 599 21.77 -37.84 16.42
C SER A 599 20.71 -38.80 16.96
N ILE A 600 20.76 -40.03 16.49
CA ILE A 600 20.03 -41.15 17.07
C ILE A 600 20.95 -41.84 18.08
N LEU A 601 20.60 -41.76 19.37
CA LEU A 601 21.37 -42.40 20.43
C LEU A 601 20.84 -43.78 20.81
N SER A 602 21.76 -44.67 21.21
CA SER A 602 21.48 -45.97 21.84
C SER A 602 21.04 -45.82 23.29
N SER A 603 19.94 -46.46 23.68
CA SER A 603 19.48 -46.51 25.08
C SER A 603 20.41 -47.29 26.01
N LEU A 604 21.34 -48.09 25.47
CA LEU A 604 22.19 -49.00 26.25
C LEU A 604 23.62 -48.49 26.49
N VAL A 605 24.13 -47.57 25.65
CA VAL A 605 25.57 -47.24 25.65
C VAL A 605 25.88 -45.75 25.48
N ASN A 606 24.87 -44.86 25.35
CA ASN A 606 25.07 -43.42 25.14
C ASN A 606 26.02 -43.07 23.95
N MET A 607 26.22 -43.98 23.00
CA MET A 607 26.91 -43.74 21.73
C MET A 607 25.89 -43.50 20.60
N GLY A 608 26.22 -42.58 19.70
CA GLY A 608 25.40 -42.26 18.51
C GLY A 608 25.51 -43.34 17.44
N TYR A 609 24.36 -43.87 17.01
CA TYR A 609 24.27 -44.80 15.88
C TYR A 609 24.33 -44.07 14.54
N PHE A 610 23.75 -42.87 14.49
CA PHE A 610 23.54 -42.13 13.25
C PHE A 610 23.45 -40.64 13.57
N TYR A 611 24.28 -39.84 12.92
CA TYR A 611 24.15 -38.39 12.91
C TYR A 611 23.34 -38.00 11.70
N ILE A 612 22.37 -37.11 11.87
CA ILE A 612 21.50 -36.67 10.78
C ILE A 612 22.19 -35.49 10.11
N PRO A 613 22.78 -35.63 8.91
CA PRO A 613 23.50 -34.55 8.23
C PRO A 613 22.65 -33.29 8.10
N GLY A 614 23.27 -32.14 8.31
CA GLY A 614 22.57 -30.85 8.23
C GLY A 614 21.60 -30.53 9.38
N PHE A 615 21.22 -31.50 10.23
CA PHE A 615 20.18 -31.28 11.24
C PHE A 615 20.73 -31.13 12.66
N TYR A 616 20.25 -30.12 13.38
CA TYR A 616 20.76 -29.77 14.71
C TYR A 616 19.71 -29.86 15.81
N THR A 617 20.21 -29.92 17.03
CA THR A 617 19.47 -29.71 18.28
C THR A 617 20.17 -28.61 19.08
N GLY A 618 19.49 -27.95 19.99
CA GLY A 618 20.04 -26.78 20.67
C GLY A 618 19.16 -26.30 21.82
N CYS A 619 19.47 -25.12 22.34
CA CYS A 619 18.73 -24.53 23.46
C CYS A 619 17.23 -24.51 23.21
N TYR A 620 16.85 -23.91 22.09
CA TYR A 620 15.48 -23.85 21.61
C TYR A 620 15.38 -24.62 20.30
N VAL A 621 14.31 -25.40 20.13
CA VAL A 621 14.08 -26.20 18.93
C VAL A 621 14.09 -25.33 17.67
N ILE A 622 13.48 -24.15 17.75
CA ILE A 622 13.47 -23.20 16.64
C ILE A 622 14.86 -22.65 16.32
N GLU A 623 15.66 -22.29 17.32
CA GLU A 623 17.03 -21.81 17.07
C GLU A 623 17.93 -22.88 16.46
N ALA A 624 17.70 -24.15 16.83
CA ALA A 624 18.37 -25.29 16.21
C ALA A 624 17.89 -25.53 14.78
N LEU A 625 16.58 -25.47 14.54
CA LEU A 625 15.98 -25.62 13.21
C LEU A 625 16.46 -24.54 12.25
N LEU A 626 16.49 -23.27 12.69
CA LEU A 626 16.94 -22.13 11.90
C LEU A 626 18.40 -22.30 11.43
N GLN A 627 19.24 -22.94 12.25
CA GLN A 627 20.62 -23.26 11.90
C GLN A 627 20.78 -24.59 11.14
N SER A 628 19.72 -25.40 11.07
CA SER A 628 19.71 -26.65 10.31
C SER A 628 19.55 -26.39 8.82
N THR A 629 20.02 -27.34 8.03
CA THR A 629 19.85 -27.45 6.59
C THR A 629 18.94 -28.65 6.28
N LEU A 630 18.61 -28.85 5.00
CA LEU A 630 17.77 -29.95 4.55
C LEU A 630 18.58 -31.08 3.89
N GLU A 631 19.91 -31.10 4.04
CA GLU A 631 20.82 -32.07 3.40
C GLU A 631 20.32 -33.52 3.49
N CYS A 632 20.02 -34.02 4.70
CA CYS A 632 19.50 -35.38 4.86
C CYS A 632 18.16 -35.61 4.14
N PHE A 633 17.33 -34.58 4.02
CA PHE A 633 15.99 -34.69 3.46
C PHE A 633 15.98 -34.61 1.92
N TYR A 634 17.12 -34.31 1.30
CA TYR A 634 17.37 -34.50 -0.13
C TYR A 634 17.99 -35.86 -0.47
N ASP A 635 18.48 -36.61 0.53
CA ASP A 635 19.09 -37.93 0.34
C ASP A 635 18.16 -39.06 0.81
N GLN A 636 17.65 -39.85 -0.13
CA GLN A 636 16.79 -41.00 0.18
C GLN A 636 17.49 -42.01 1.09
N ASN A 637 18.79 -42.26 0.93
CA ASN A 637 19.52 -43.19 1.81
C ASN A 637 19.55 -42.68 3.24
N CYS A 638 19.65 -41.36 3.43
CA CYS A 638 19.62 -40.73 4.74
C CYS A 638 18.26 -40.89 5.42
N ILE A 639 17.18 -40.67 4.66
CA ILE A 639 15.81 -40.90 5.13
C ILE A 639 15.58 -42.38 5.47
N ASP A 640 15.98 -43.30 4.61
CA ASP A 640 15.83 -44.74 4.83
C ASP A 640 16.57 -45.17 6.11
N GLN A 641 17.80 -44.68 6.31
CA GLN A 641 18.55 -44.91 7.55
C GLN A 641 17.85 -44.32 8.78
N LEU A 642 17.34 -43.10 8.67
CA LEU A 642 16.57 -42.47 9.74
C LEU A 642 15.35 -43.33 10.11
N GLN A 643 14.60 -43.80 9.12
CA GLN A 643 13.40 -44.62 9.31
C GLN A 643 13.71 -45.97 9.99
N LEU A 644 14.85 -46.61 9.68
CA LEU A 644 15.31 -47.82 10.37
C LEU A 644 15.43 -47.64 11.89
N TYR A 645 15.78 -46.43 12.34
CA TYR A 645 15.93 -46.14 13.76
C TYR A 645 14.66 -45.61 14.42
N LEU A 646 13.71 -45.11 13.64
CA LEU A 646 12.41 -44.64 14.12
C LEU A 646 11.38 -45.77 14.25
N THR A 647 11.74 -47.03 13.92
CA THR A 647 10.82 -48.18 13.85
C THR A 647 9.84 -48.23 15.02
N SER A 648 8.57 -47.99 14.67
CA SER A 648 7.36 -48.20 15.47
C SER A 648 6.48 -49.27 14.80
N ALA A 649 5.28 -49.54 15.31
CA ALA A 649 4.38 -50.57 14.76
C ALA A 649 3.81 -50.24 13.37
N SER A 650 3.98 -49.00 12.87
CA SER A 650 3.52 -48.55 11.55
C SER A 650 4.71 -48.24 10.62
N SER A 651 4.59 -48.64 9.35
CA SER A 651 5.52 -48.26 8.28
C SER A 651 4.96 -47.07 7.50
N MET A 652 5.77 -46.03 7.30
CA MET A 652 5.43 -44.87 6.46
C MET A 652 6.36 -44.85 5.24
N ASN A 653 5.82 -44.63 4.04
CA ASN A 653 6.63 -44.44 2.85
C ASN A 653 6.99 -42.94 2.73
N VAL A 654 8.27 -42.61 2.81
CA VAL A 654 8.75 -41.22 2.81
C VAL A 654 9.77 -41.07 1.69
N THR A 655 9.49 -40.15 0.76
CA THR A 655 10.39 -39.84 -0.35
C THR A 655 11.19 -38.57 -0.05
N ALA A 656 12.46 -38.57 -0.44
CA ALA A 656 13.33 -37.41 -0.40
C ALA A 656 12.78 -36.25 -1.24
N LEU A 657 13.19 -35.04 -0.86
CA LEU A 657 13.01 -33.84 -1.67
C LEU A 657 13.75 -33.99 -3.01
N ASN A 658 13.21 -33.36 -4.06
CA ASN A 658 13.68 -33.53 -5.42
C ASN A 658 14.74 -32.49 -5.77
N LEU A 659 15.99 -32.94 -5.92
CA LEU A 659 17.13 -32.13 -6.38
C LEU A 659 17.05 -31.65 -7.83
N SER A 660 16.18 -32.26 -8.64
CA SER A 660 16.01 -31.86 -10.05
C SER A 660 15.08 -30.67 -10.22
N LEU A 661 14.39 -30.23 -9.17
CA LEU A 661 13.56 -29.02 -9.22
C LEU A 661 14.46 -27.78 -9.14
N PRO A 662 14.18 -26.72 -9.93
CA PRO A 662 14.89 -25.46 -9.80
C PRO A 662 14.75 -24.90 -8.39
N SER A 663 15.88 -24.56 -7.76
CA SER A 663 15.92 -23.88 -6.48
C SER A 663 16.97 -22.77 -6.53
N GLN A 664 16.68 -21.64 -5.90
CA GLN A 664 17.68 -20.58 -5.70
C GLN A 664 18.60 -20.88 -4.50
N TYR A 665 18.29 -21.92 -3.73
CA TYR A 665 19.04 -22.32 -2.55
C TYR A 665 19.86 -23.57 -2.83
N SER A 666 21.02 -23.66 -2.18
CA SER A 666 21.81 -24.88 -2.11
C SER A 666 21.26 -25.83 -1.04
N GLU A 667 21.59 -27.13 -1.12
CA GLU A 667 21.16 -28.14 -0.15
C GLU A 667 21.64 -27.85 1.28
N ASP A 668 22.79 -27.19 1.41
CA ASP A 668 23.41 -26.73 2.67
C ASP A 668 22.94 -25.33 3.11
N SER A 669 21.96 -24.74 2.41
CA SER A 669 21.32 -23.50 2.86
C SER A 669 20.53 -23.75 4.14
N THR A 670 20.71 -22.88 5.14
CA THR A 670 20.00 -22.99 6.41
C THR A 670 18.53 -22.62 6.27
N ILE A 671 17.67 -23.17 7.13
CA ILE A 671 16.26 -22.78 7.20
C ILE A 671 16.11 -21.29 7.51
N GLU A 672 17.03 -20.67 8.27
CA GLU A 672 17.05 -19.22 8.47
C GLU A 672 17.27 -18.45 7.16
N ASN A 673 18.14 -18.92 6.26
CA ASN A 673 18.35 -18.29 4.95
C ASN A 673 17.10 -18.38 4.06
N LEU A 674 16.40 -19.51 4.10
CA LEU A 674 15.12 -19.68 3.42
C LEU A 674 14.08 -18.69 4.00
N LEU A 675 13.95 -18.64 5.32
CA LEU A 675 12.98 -17.76 6.00
C LEU A 675 13.25 -16.26 5.83
N ASN A 676 14.52 -15.86 5.78
CA ASN A 676 14.91 -14.48 5.49
C ASN A 676 14.48 -14.01 4.09
N ASN A 677 14.04 -14.94 3.25
CA ASN A 677 13.47 -14.70 1.93
C ASN A 677 12.06 -15.33 1.79
N LEU A 678 11.34 -15.45 2.90
CA LEU A 678 9.96 -15.96 2.94
C LEU A 678 9.80 -17.37 2.34
N MET A 679 10.85 -18.20 2.38
CA MET A 679 10.84 -19.54 1.79
C MET A 679 10.37 -19.56 0.32
N VAL A 680 10.47 -18.44 -0.40
CA VAL A 680 10.05 -18.30 -1.80
C VAL A 680 11.21 -18.69 -2.70
N GLU A 681 10.97 -19.49 -3.72
CA GLU A 681 11.96 -19.84 -4.76
C GLU A 681 12.04 -18.76 -5.83
N GLU A 682 10.90 -18.31 -6.32
CA GLU A 682 10.80 -17.30 -7.36
C GLU A 682 9.58 -16.40 -7.15
N TRP A 683 9.80 -15.09 -7.33
CA TRP A 683 8.74 -14.10 -7.51
C TRP A 683 8.54 -13.83 -9.00
N SER A 684 7.34 -14.06 -9.51
CA SER A 684 6.97 -13.70 -10.88
C SER A 684 6.01 -12.52 -10.87
N SER A 685 6.30 -11.51 -11.70
CA SER A 685 5.43 -10.33 -11.81
C SER A 685 5.12 -10.00 -13.25
N THR A 686 3.86 -9.65 -13.52
CA THR A 686 3.38 -9.20 -14.82
C THR A 686 2.98 -7.73 -14.74
N GLN A 687 3.50 -6.92 -15.65
CA GLN A 687 3.23 -5.48 -15.73
C GLN A 687 2.49 -5.18 -17.04
N LEU A 688 1.22 -4.81 -16.95
CA LEU A 688 0.31 -4.63 -18.09
C LEU A 688 0.15 -3.14 -18.43
N TYR A 689 1.06 -2.60 -19.24
CA TYR A 689 1.04 -1.18 -19.62
C TYR A 689 -0.21 -0.77 -20.42
N ASP A 690 -0.73 -1.68 -21.25
CA ASP A 690 -1.97 -1.49 -22.00
C ASP A 690 -3.18 -1.32 -21.08
N ARG A 691 -3.30 -2.17 -20.06
CA ARG A 691 -4.34 -2.06 -19.02
C ARG A 691 -4.22 -0.77 -18.24
N TYR A 692 -2.99 -0.39 -17.86
CA TYR A 692 -2.73 0.91 -17.24
C TYR A 692 -3.19 2.08 -18.12
N TYR A 693 -2.86 2.06 -19.42
CA TYR A 693 -3.24 3.11 -20.36
C TYR A 693 -4.77 3.23 -20.50
N ASP A 694 -5.44 2.08 -20.60
CA ASP A 694 -6.90 1.99 -20.69
C ASP A 694 -7.60 2.48 -19.42
N GLU A 695 -7.03 2.22 -18.24
CA GLU A 695 -7.55 2.74 -16.97
C GLU A 695 -7.31 4.25 -16.80
N CYS A 696 -6.15 4.76 -17.23
CA CYS A 696 -5.83 6.20 -17.22
C CYS A 696 -6.81 7.02 -18.07
N GLN A 697 -7.29 6.47 -19.21
CA GLN A 697 -8.23 7.11 -20.14
C GLN A 697 -7.82 8.55 -20.51
N PRO A 698 -6.78 8.75 -21.34
CA PRO A 698 -6.31 10.09 -21.67
C PRO A 698 -7.40 10.94 -22.35
N VAL A 699 -7.66 12.13 -21.79
CA VAL A 699 -8.73 13.02 -22.26
C VAL A 699 -8.36 13.65 -23.60
N GLU A 700 -7.17 14.25 -23.67
CA GLU A 700 -6.55 14.76 -24.87
C GLU A 700 -5.02 14.70 -24.72
N CYS A 701 -4.30 14.49 -25.82
CA CYS A 701 -2.85 14.66 -25.85
C CYS A 701 -2.52 15.98 -26.53
N THR A 702 -1.58 16.73 -25.94
CA THR A 702 -1.05 17.95 -26.52
C THR A 702 0.44 17.78 -26.78
N TYR A 703 0.92 18.26 -27.93
CA TYR A 703 2.36 18.34 -28.20
C TYR A 703 2.68 19.58 -29.00
N THR A 704 3.91 20.08 -28.87
CA THR A 704 4.32 21.30 -29.56
C THR A 704 5.25 20.99 -30.73
N ILE A 705 5.00 21.68 -31.84
CA ILE A 705 5.87 21.67 -33.03
C ILE A 705 6.30 23.09 -33.36
N GLN A 706 7.54 23.24 -33.83
CA GLN A 706 8.03 24.51 -34.36
C GLN A 706 7.68 24.60 -35.84
N THR A 707 6.89 25.61 -36.22
CA THR A 707 6.48 25.83 -37.60
C THR A 707 6.66 27.29 -38.00
N ARG A 708 6.70 27.57 -39.30
CA ARG A 708 6.70 28.95 -39.80
C ARG A 708 5.28 29.49 -39.84
N ASN A 709 5.17 30.82 -39.80
CA ASN A 709 3.89 31.51 -39.95
C ASN A 709 3.15 31.06 -41.23
N ASN A 710 1.87 30.73 -41.09
CA ASN A 710 1.02 30.34 -42.22
C ASN A 710 0.93 31.51 -43.23
N VAL A 711 0.98 31.21 -44.52
CA VAL A 711 0.80 32.19 -45.61
C VAL A 711 -0.46 33.04 -45.39
N ILE A 712 -1.56 32.45 -44.92
CA ILE A 712 -2.79 33.19 -44.60
C ILE A 712 -2.53 34.21 -43.50
N TYR A 713 -1.90 33.80 -42.39
CA TYR A 713 -1.54 34.69 -41.30
C TYR A 713 -0.58 35.81 -41.76
N ILE A 714 0.42 35.47 -42.57
CA ILE A 714 1.34 36.44 -43.17
C ILE A 714 0.55 37.44 -44.02
N THR A 715 -0.33 36.98 -44.90
CA THR A 715 -1.11 37.87 -45.78
C THR A 715 -2.10 38.75 -45.01
N THR A 716 -2.82 38.22 -44.02
CA THR A 716 -3.78 39.01 -43.22
C THR A 716 -3.08 40.02 -42.33
N THR A 717 -1.94 39.66 -41.73
CA THR A 717 -1.10 40.58 -40.96
C THR A 717 -0.55 41.69 -41.86
N MET A 718 -0.13 41.35 -43.08
CA MET A 718 0.28 42.33 -44.08
C MET A 718 -0.85 43.27 -44.46
N PHE A 719 -2.04 42.77 -44.79
CA PHE A 719 -3.19 43.62 -45.12
C PHE A 719 -3.59 44.54 -43.95
N GLY A 720 -3.52 44.04 -42.71
CA GLY A 720 -3.79 44.83 -41.50
C GLY A 720 -2.77 45.94 -41.26
N ILE A 721 -1.48 45.66 -41.44
CA ILE A 721 -0.39 46.61 -41.17
C ILE A 721 -0.23 47.63 -42.29
N ILE A 722 -0.44 47.25 -43.56
CA ILE A 722 -0.29 48.14 -44.72
C ILE A 722 -1.16 49.40 -44.58
N GLY A 723 -2.38 49.28 -44.05
CA GLY A 723 -3.26 50.42 -43.82
C GLY A 723 -2.72 51.43 -42.80
N GLY A 724 -2.20 50.94 -41.67
CA GLY A 724 -1.59 51.79 -40.64
C GLY A 724 -0.27 52.42 -41.11
N LEU A 725 0.56 51.63 -41.78
CA LEU A 725 1.87 52.03 -42.29
C LEU A 725 1.76 53.14 -43.35
N ILE A 726 0.79 53.02 -44.28
CA ILE A 726 0.50 54.07 -45.28
C ILE A 726 0.07 55.37 -44.59
N THR A 727 -0.74 55.28 -43.53
CA THR A 727 -1.28 56.46 -42.83
C THR A 727 -0.17 57.20 -42.06
N ILE A 728 0.68 56.46 -41.34
CA ILE A 728 1.81 57.01 -40.57
C ILE A 728 2.86 57.63 -41.50
N LEU A 729 3.27 56.90 -42.55
CA LEU A 729 4.25 57.42 -43.52
C LEU A 729 3.73 58.65 -44.26
N SER A 730 2.43 58.71 -44.57
CA SER A 730 1.81 59.89 -45.18
C SER A 730 1.76 61.11 -44.26
N CYS A 731 1.84 60.92 -42.94
CA CYS A 731 1.91 62.01 -41.95
C CYS A 731 3.35 62.49 -41.71
N ILE A 732 4.29 61.55 -41.57
CA ILE A 732 5.67 61.83 -41.16
C ILE A 732 6.55 62.28 -42.33
N VAL A 733 6.45 61.64 -43.50
CA VAL A 733 7.34 61.92 -44.65
C VAL A 733 7.27 63.39 -45.12
N PRO A 734 6.08 64.04 -45.20
CA PRO A 734 6.02 65.47 -45.53
C PRO A 734 6.69 66.38 -44.48
N GLN A 735 6.62 66.02 -43.20
CA GLN A 735 7.24 66.80 -42.11
C GLN A 735 8.76 66.66 -42.11
N VAL A 736 9.28 65.44 -42.33
CA VAL A 736 10.71 65.16 -42.43
C VAL A 736 11.33 65.81 -43.68
N VAL A 737 10.66 65.75 -44.83
CA VAL A 737 11.14 66.42 -46.06
C VAL A 737 11.19 67.94 -45.89
N LYS A 738 10.21 68.53 -45.18
CA LYS A 738 10.25 69.95 -44.79
C LYS A 738 11.42 70.25 -43.84
N PHE A 739 11.66 69.41 -42.83
CA PHE A 739 12.70 69.61 -41.83
C PHE A 739 14.13 69.48 -42.41
N VAL A 740 14.38 68.46 -43.23
CA VAL A 740 15.69 68.20 -43.86
C VAL A 740 16.07 69.28 -44.87
N ARG A 741 15.11 69.82 -45.65
CA ARG A 741 15.40 70.94 -46.57
C ARG A 741 15.55 72.28 -45.83
N LYS A 742 14.84 72.52 -44.73
CA LYS A 742 15.04 73.70 -43.87
C LYS A 742 16.46 73.75 -43.30
N LYS A 743 17.07 72.59 -43.04
CA LYS A 743 18.48 72.47 -42.63
C LYS A 743 19.47 72.64 -43.80
N LYS A 744 19.10 72.23 -45.01
CA LYS A 744 19.91 72.35 -46.24
C LYS A 744 19.97 73.79 -46.80
N GLU A 745 18.92 74.60 -46.57
CA GLU A 745 18.93 76.05 -46.87
C GLU A 745 19.83 76.85 -45.92
N LEU A 746 20.21 76.30 -44.76
CA LEU A 746 21.17 76.89 -43.82
C LEU A 746 22.64 76.50 -44.11
N THR A 747 22.94 75.70 -45.13
CA THR A 747 24.29 75.14 -45.39
C THR A 747 24.81 75.24 -46.84
N GLN A 748 24.40 76.26 -47.61
CA GLN A 748 25.05 76.59 -48.90
C GLN A 748 25.81 77.94 -48.84
N PRO A 749 27.13 77.98 -49.15
CA PRO A 749 27.91 79.23 -49.19
C PRO A 749 27.75 79.99 -50.51
N LEU A 750 27.72 81.32 -50.40
CA LEU A 750 27.63 82.31 -51.49
C LEU A 750 28.97 82.46 -52.25
N ILE A 751 29.02 82.10 -53.54
CA ILE A 751 29.89 82.67 -54.60
C ILE A 751 29.18 82.34 -55.93
N GLY A 752 28.92 83.17 -56.94
CA GLY A 752 29.29 84.54 -57.32
C GLY A 752 29.07 84.61 -58.83
N LYS A 753 28.41 85.67 -59.35
CA LYS A 753 28.05 85.86 -60.77
C LYS A 753 29.25 86.27 -61.64
N SER A 754 29.39 85.63 -62.80
CA SER A 754 29.50 86.25 -64.14
C SER A 754 29.25 85.19 -65.20
#